data_AF-M2RPK1-F1
#
_entry.id   AF-M2RPK1-F1
#
_cell.length_a   1.000
_cell.length_b   1.000
_cell.length_c   1.000
_cell.angle_alpha   90.00
_cell.angle_beta   90.00
_cell.angle_gamma   90.00
#
_symmetry.space_group_name_H-M   'P 1'
#
loop_
_entity.id
_entity.type
_entity.pdbx_description
1 polymer ?
#
loop_
_entity_poly.entity_id
_entity_poly.type
_entity_poly.pdbx_seq_one_letter_code
_entity_poly.pdbx_strand_id
1 'polypeptide(L)'
;MEQEQELFQEIASVDFLNFSFGSKAYSQQLKDAFKRSGLVCGVTCLIRYINGIKVVWMRHEFDFIGGSLGCAEGEKLSRGFEYASSEGLPVIIEIRSGGARMQEGTLSLMQMAKVSVAVRAFKSKHLPFITVFQDPTFGGTTASYAMQSDIRIGVYGGRIGFAGEKVILNTVYRMDQEAFDKACPKGFQSAQFLHDHGQVDLVVQQDDIDSTVSNILRILKAKQTGVMIDKPIEVEKRGTIERKFSYTTSRTDTRVQAIDILEHLFDGFIELRGDGKQGADKCIRGGIALYHNYPCVVIATRKGHNPQEMIESNYGMASPAGYRTATRLMLLAEQFALPVITLVDTPGAYPSFESEIEGQPEAIATSLLTMAGLKVPIITVMVGEGGSGGALGIAMGNIIGMLSGGYYGVITPEGAASILCRYSSDEDKANRFHHDCEEISQKQQIYCVDLKRLGVIDEIIDEVDKETYDNCPILLKRVNEFITNSLTTLLKMEPSELVLTRSKKFRLMGIYGHCNPTPKNSSPVPRLGGATPAPIASYKPVATPQQIITTQSGNAAGLINFIADVTVNANISLRNKNVPSDCFVIKRLEPEKIIEKARVDSPKCILDNQGPDALVEWIRNQKEVLITDTTMRDAQQSLLATRVRTADLLSVAEEHSCQLDHAFSMEMWGGATFDVCYSFLHESPWERLRLLRKRIPNILFQMLLRGRNAVGYTNYPDNLIKEFVFQAAKNGMDVFRIFDCFNDVSSMVTCVKAVKEAKKIAECCICFTGNFLSPDEHIYTLDYYKEVAKKINEIGAHCIAIKDMAGLFKPQMAKPFMNAMKEVTDLPIFFHSHNTSGTIINTLIALTEAGIAGVDVALPAMSDCTSQPSMGAFLACIEGSERASQINYRKLERLDSHWRNIRSLYFTNESGMKGGTTKVYDHQMPGGQYSNLQAQCKALGLWERWDEITKMYSDVNKILGDIIKVTPSSKVVGDLALFLVNKGLKAEDVLNPDIPIEFPESVVGLASGKLGYPHRGFPEKFIERVLGKNKVIKVNEKLVDMDFSQAKTYLQNKYGRVFKIEEVVSYGLYPKQFEAYLEFYKKYGGDYLLTLPTLVFLYGMNINQTINVYSIDPDNLEDVTIKLIRVGPLTLEDTRSLAFVANGCRHDVKVNETQGQRCTLQPADKKNITHLASPLLGNVGTVFVKEGDEVVKGAPIMTVEAMKMKITVGAQFDGIVKKIVACEDSKVEKDTLLAIIIPSTTEK
;
A
#
# COMPACT_ATOMS: atom_id res chain seq x y z
N MET A 1 -8.23 47.58 -34.29
CA MET A 1 -7.23 47.23 -33.27
C MET A 1 -7.97 47.18 -31.95
N GLU A 2 -8.37 46.00 -31.52
CA GLU A 2 -8.94 45.83 -30.18
C GLU A 2 -7.81 46.09 -29.16
N GLN A 3 -8.08 46.97 -28.20
CA GLN A 3 -7.10 47.47 -27.23
C GLN A 3 -6.61 46.31 -26.33
N GLU A 4 -5.30 46.06 -26.29
CA GLU A 4 -4.71 45.18 -25.26
C GLU A 4 -4.90 45.86 -23.89
N GLN A 5 -5.45 45.11 -22.93
CA GLN A 5 -5.67 45.60 -21.57
C GLN A 5 -4.73 44.90 -20.61
N GLU A 6 -3.81 45.64 -19.98
CA GLU A 6 -2.95 45.09 -18.94
C GLU A 6 -3.66 45.00 -17.58
N LEU A 7 -3.55 43.83 -16.95
CA LEU A 7 -4.08 43.50 -15.64
C LEU A 7 -3.00 43.63 -14.56
N PHE A 8 -3.42 44.00 -13.35
CA PHE A 8 -2.59 44.00 -12.14
C PHE A 8 -1.35 44.93 -12.21
N GLN A 9 -1.47 46.06 -12.90
CA GLN A 9 -0.38 47.06 -13.07
C GLN A 9 0.14 47.59 -11.73
N GLU A 10 -0.69 47.55 -10.68
CA GLU A 10 -0.35 47.99 -9.33
C GLU A 10 0.66 47.09 -8.60
N ILE A 11 0.96 45.89 -9.13
CA ILE A 11 1.83 44.90 -8.48
C ILE A 11 3.29 45.11 -8.91
N ALA A 12 4.13 45.48 -7.94
CA ALA A 12 5.53 45.82 -8.14
C ALA A 12 6.48 44.95 -7.30
N SER A 13 7.70 44.74 -7.80
CA SER A 13 8.78 44.11 -7.05
C SER A 13 9.30 45.06 -5.96
N VAL A 14 9.54 44.52 -4.75
CA VAL A 14 9.96 45.31 -3.59
C VAL A 14 11.17 44.69 -2.90
N ASP A 15 12.07 45.55 -2.42
CA ASP A 15 13.25 45.14 -1.65
C ASP A 15 12.91 45.03 -0.16
N PHE A 16 12.14 43.99 0.20
CA PHE A 16 11.70 43.77 1.59
C PHE A 16 12.77 43.14 2.49
N LEU A 17 13.84 42.58 1.90
CA LEU A 17 14.97 42.02 2.63
C LEU A 17 16.11 43.03 2.86
N ASN A 18 16.01 44.24 2.28
CA ASN A 18 17.12 45.19 2.19
C ASN A 18 18.38 44.52 1.63
N PHE A 19 18.20 43.72 0.57
CA PHE A 19 19.25 42.85 0.05
C PHE A 19 20.39 43.66 -0.57
N SER A 20 21.61 43.48 -0.04
CA SER A 20 22.82 44.11 -0.55
C SER A 20 23.94 43.09 -0.69
N PHE A 21 24.34 42.81 -1.93
CA PHE A 21 25.43 41.89 -2.25
C PHE A 21 26.09 42.30 -3.58
N GLY A 22 27.42 42.26 -3.63
CA GLY A 22 28.18 42.77 -4.77
C GLY A 22 28.19 44.31 -4.85
N SER A 23 28.26 44.85 -6.07
CA SER A 23 28.47 46.29 -6.31
C SER A 23 27.18 47.15 -6.27
N LYS A 24 25.99 46.54 -6.18
CA LYS A 24 24.69 47.25 -6.18
C LYS A 24 23.66 46.58 -5.26
N ALA A 25 23.02 47.37 -4.39
CA ALA A 25 21.86 46.93 -3.59
C ALA A 25 20.64 46.61 -4.48
N TYR A 26 19.75 45.71 -4.02
CA TYR A 26 18.59 45.27 -4.80
C TYR A 26 17.62 46.43 -5.11
N SER A 27 17.35 47.32 -4.15
CA SER A 27 16.60 48.56 -4.40
C SER A 27 17.15 49.42 -5.55
N GLN A 28 18.47 49.45 -5.76
CA GLN A 28 19.08 50.12 -6.91
C GLN A 28 18.93 49.31 -8.20
N GLN A 29 19.08 47.98 -8.12
CA GLN A 29 18.83 47.09 -9.26
C GLN A 29 17.38 47.20 -9.77
N LEU A 30 16.39 47.36 -8.88
CA LEU A 30 14.99 47.61 -9.22
C LEU A 30 14.79 48.93 -9.95
N LYS A 31 15.41 50.02 -9.47
CA LYS A 31 15.37 51.33 -10.15
C LYS A 31 16.01 51.27 -11.54
N ASP A 32 17.14 50.58 -11.66
CA ASP A 32 17.83 50.40 -12.93
C ASP A 32 16.99 49.54 -13.89
N ALA A 33 16.35 48.48 -13.40
CA ALA A 33 15.44 47.65 -14.18
C ALA A 33 14.23 48.45 -14.68
N PHE A 34 13.58 49.22 -13.80
CA PHE A 34 12.47 50.11 -14.18
C PHE A 34 12.89 51.13 -15.25
N LYS A 35 14.07 51.74 -15.13
CA LYS A 35 14.58 52.68 -16.16
C LYS A 35 14.84 52.02 -17.51
N ARG A 36 15.20 50.73 -17.54
CA ARG A 36 15.50 50.00 -18.77
C ARG A 36 14.25 49.45 -19.45
N SER A 37 13.37 48.79 -18.69
CA SER A 37 12.20 48.12 -19.25
C SER A 37 10.92 48.95 -19.20
N GLY A 38 10.87 50.00 -18.36
CA GLY A 38 9.64 50.73 -18.06
C GLY A 38 8.67 49.98 -17.13
N LEU A 39 9.03 48.79 -16.65
CA LEU A 39 8.15 47.90 -15.88
C LEU A 39 8.54 47.89 -14.40
N VAL A 40 7.55 47.69 -13.52
CA VAL A 40 7.74 47.60 -12.06
C VAL A 40 7.97 46.18 -11.55
N CYS A 41 7.80 45.18 -12.41
CA CYS A 41 8.16 43.78 -12.18
C CYS A 41 8.41 43.08 -13.53
N GLY A 42 8.92 41.85 -13.50
CA GLY A 42 9.36 41.10 -14.69
C GLY A 42 8.29 40.22 -15.34
N VAL A 43 7.00 40.43 -15.02
CA VAL A 43 5.88 39.76 -15.69
C VAL A 43 4.79 40.78 -16.02
N THR A 44 4.28 40.71 -17.24
CA THR A 44 3.06 41.39 -17.68
C THR A 44 1.93 40.38 -17.81
N CYS A 45 0.69 40.82 -17.54
CA CYS A 45 -0.51 40.00 -17.68
C CYS A 45 -1.52 40.79 -18.51
N LEU A 46 -1.80 40.34 -19.73
CA LEU A 46 -2.59 41.06 -20.70
C LEU A 46 -3.85 40.28 -21.06
N ILE A 47 -4.95 40.99 -21.29
CA ILE A 47 -6.06 40.46 -22.09
C ILE A 47 -5.73 40.74 -23.55
N ARG A 48 -5.64 39.67 -24.34
CA ARG A 48 -5.32 39.72 -25.77
C ARG A 48 -6.37 39.00 -26.59
N TYR A 49 -6.56 39.42 -27.83
CA TYR A 49 -7.37 38.72 -28.82
C TYR A 49 -6.46 38.11 -29.88
N ILE A 50 -6.55 36.79 -30.06
CA ILE A 50 -5.78 36.05 -31.05
C ILE A 50 -6.78 35.46 -32.04
N ASN A 51 -6.83 36.02 -33.25
CA ASN A 51 -7.82 35.68 -34.28
C ASN A 51 -9.26 35.60 -33.71
N GLY A 52 -9.65 36.60 -32.92
CA GLY A 52 -10.97 36.68 -32.28
C GLY A 52 -11.15 35.86 -31.00
N ILE A 53 -10.15 35.07 -30.58
CA ILE A 53 -10.18 34.33 -29.31
C ILE A 53 -9.58 35.20 -28.20
N LYS A 54 -10.42 35.59 -27.23
CA LYS A 54 -9.98 36.30 -26.03
C LYS A 54 -9.20 35.35 -25.10
N VAL A 55 -8.01 35.78 -24.67
CA VAL A 55 -7.10 35.00 -23.83
C VAL A 55 -6.45 35.86 -22.75
N VAL A 56 -5.99 35.23 -21.68
CA VAL A 56 -5.04 35.82 -20.74
C VAL A 56 -3.63 35.46 -21.19
N TRP A 57 -2.87 36.46 -21.62
CA TRP A 57 -1.50 36.33 -22.10
C TRP A 57 -0.53 36.88 -21.06
N MET A 58 0.25 36.00 -20.44
CA MET A 58 1.27 36.39 -19.46
C MET A 58 2.65 36.27 -20.10
N ARG A 59 3.49 37.30 -19.96
CA ARG A 59 4.82 37.33 -20.56
C ARG A 59 5.87 37.67 -19.51
N HIS A 60 6.96 36.91 -19.50
CA HIS A 60 8.17 37.24 -18.75
C HIS A 60 9.05 38.23 -19.52
N GLU A 61 9.51 39.26 -18.82
CA GLU A 61 10.27 40.37 -19.41
C GLU A 61 11.72 40.31 -18.95
N PHE A 62 12.58 39.80 -19.84
CA PHE A 62 13.96 39.44 -19.48
C PHE A 62 14.82 40.66 -19.09
N ASP A 63 14.52 41.85 -19.63
CA ASP A 63 15.23 43.09 -19.29
C ASP A 63 15.00 43.53 -17.83
N PHE A 64 13.93 43.02 -17.20
CA PHE A 64 13.66 43.19 -15.78
C PHE A 64 14.35 42.06 -14.97
N ILE A 65 15.63 42.26 -14.68
CA ILE A 65 16.45 41.38 -13.82
C ILE A 65 16.41 39.91 -14.30
N GLY A 66 16.59 39.72 -15.62
CA GLY A 66 16.61 38.39 -16.24
C GLY A 66 15.25 37.68 -16.26
N GLY A 67 14.14 38.42 -16.13
CA GLY A 67 12.79 37.85 -16.09
C GLY A 67 12.58 36.89 -14.93
N SER A 68 13.40 36.99 -13.87
CA SER A 68 13.44 36.04 -12.76
C SER A 68 12.12 36.06 -11.97
N LEU A 69 11.64 34.90 -11.55
CA LEU A 69 10.43 34.73 -10.74
C LEU A 69 10.65 35.26 -9.31
N GLY A 70 10.18 36.47 -9.01
CA GLY A 70 10.05 37.01 -7.66
C GLY A 70 8.60 36.98 -7.16
N CYS A 71 8.35 37.51 -5.97
CA CYS A 71 7.07 37.59 -5.29
C CYS A 71 6.00 38.33 -6.11
N ALA A 72 6.38 39.42 -6.77
CA ALA A 72 5.48 40.20 -7.63
C ALA A 72 5.07 39.43 -8.89
N GLU A 73 6.03 38.76 -9.52
CA GLU A 73 5.79 37.91 -10.69
C GLU A 73 4.92 36.71 -10.33
N GLY A 74 5.22 36.05 -9.20
CA GLY A 74 4.40 34.95 -8.67
C GLY A 74 2.96 35.38 -8.37
N GLU A 75 2.76 36.56 -7.77
CA GLU A 75 1.41 37.13 -7.57
C GLU A 75 0.70 37.42 -8.89
N LYS A 76 1.34 38.08 -9.86
CA LYS A 76 0.73 38.37 -11.16
C LYS A 76 0.34 37.10 -11.91
N LEU A 77 1.21 36.09 -11.92
CA LEU A 77 0.93 34.80 -12.55
C LEU A 77 -0.27 34.10 -11.88
N SER A 78 -0.27 34.02 -10.54
CA SER A 78 -1.40 33.44 -9.79
C SER A 78 -2.72 34.16 -10.07
N ARG A 79 -2.74 35.49 -10.00
CA ARG A 79 -3.93 36.29 -10.31
C ARG A 79 -4.35 36.18 -11.76
N GLY A 80 -3.41 36.03 -12.69
CA GLY A 80 -3.69 35.78 -14.11
C GLY A 80 -4.46 34.48 -14.31
N PHE A 81 -4.03 33.38 -13.68
CA PHE A 81 -4.77 32.12 -13.69
C PHE A 81 -6.13 32.21 -12.99
N GLU A 82 -6.21 32.91 -11.87
CA GLU A 82 -7.46 33.11 -11.12
C GLU A 82 -8.48 33.92 -11.94
N TYR A 83 -8.04 35.01 -12.57
CA TYR A 83 -8.86 35.82 -13.47
C TYR A 83 -9.28 35.03 -14.70
N ALA A 84 -8.36 34.31 -15.34
CA ALA A 84 -8.71 33.44 -16.45
C ALA A 84 -9.76 32.38 -16.05
N SER A 85 -9.65 31.84 -14.83
CA SER A 85 -10.63 30.90 -14.28
C SER A 85 -12.00 31.53 -14.03
N SER A 86 -12.06 32.77 -13.55
CA SER A 86 -13.33 33.48 -13.31
C SER A 86 -14.03 33.87 -14.61
N GLU A 87 -13.25 34.24 -15.63
CA GLU A 87 -13.75 34.67 -16.93
C GLU A 87 -13.92 33.53 -17.95
N GLY A 88 -13.48 32.32 -17.63
CA GLY A 88 -13.53 31.18 -18.56
C GLY A 88 -12.58 31.31 -19.76
N LEU A 89 -11.43 31.97 -19.58
CA LEU A 89 -10.49 32.27 -20.66
C LEU A 89 -9.31 31.27 -20.69
N PRO A 90 -8.79 30.92 -21.88
CA PRO A 90 -7.51 30.22 -22.00
C PRO A 90 -6.35 31.07 -21.47
N VAL A 91 -5.30 30.38 -21.02
CA VAL A 91 -4.04 31.00 -20.57
C VAL A 91 -2.91 30.65 -21.51
N ILE A 92 -2.16 31.66 -21.93
CA ILE A 92 -0.87 31.50 -22.60
C ILE A 92 0.19 32.14 -21.72
N ILE A 93 1.29 31.43 -21.48
CA ILE A 93 2.47 32.00 -20.84
C ILE A 93 3.65 31.94 -21.78
N GLU A 94 4.18 33.10 -22.12
CA GLU A 94 5.45 33.26 -22.82
C GLU A 94 6.57 33.46 -21.80
N ILE A 95 7.45 32.47 -21.67
CA ILE A 95 8.44 32.43 -20.60
C ILE A 95 9.81 32.70 -21.18
N ARG A 96 10.47 33.70 -20.60
CA ARG A 96 11.87 34.07 -20.81
C ARG A 96 12.47 34.44 -19.47
N SER A 97 13.12 33.49 -18.80
CA SER A 97 13.53 33.63 -17.41
C SER A 97 14.84 32.92 -17.09
N GLY A 98 15.69 33.59 -16.31
CA GLY A 98 16.88 32.99 -15.70
C GLY A 98 16.61 32.12 -14.47
N GLY A 99 15.37 32.03 -13.97
CA GLY A 99 15.00 31.22 -12.80
C GLY A 99 14.38 32.03 -11.66
N ALA A 100 14.64 31.62 -10.41
CA ALA A 100 14.12 32.31 -9.22
C ALA A 100 14.94 33.57 -8.89
N ARG A 101 14.29 34.62 -8.38
CA ARG A 101 14.93 35.87 -7.97
C ARG A 101 15.63 35.74 -6.62
N MET A 102 16.94 35.54 -6.65
CA MET A 102 17.76 35.36 -5.44
C MET A 102 17.70 36.53 -4.46
N GLN A 103 17.52 37.76 -4.95
CA GLN A 103 17.44 38.97 -4.12
C GLN A 103 16.23 38.99 -3.18
N GLU A 104 15.19 38.20 -3.47
CA GLU A 104 13.99 38.05 -2.63
C GLU A 104 14.01 36.75 -1.81
N GLY A 105 15.13 36.01 -1.84
CA GLY A 105 15.39 34.84 -1.02
C GLY A 105 14.36 33.72 -1.17
N THR A 106 14.07 33.03 -0.06
CA THR A 106 13.17 31.87 -0.05
C THR A 106 11.75 32.19 -0.50
N LEU A 107 11.25 33.42 -0.30
CA LEU A 107 9.90 33.77 -0.74
C LEU A 107 9.76 33.79 -2.27
N SER A 108 10.83 34.10 -3.00
CA SER A 108 10.87 33.92 -4.45
C SER A 108 10.76 32.45 -4.85
N LEU A 109 11.47 31.54 -4.16
CA LEU A 109 11.34 30.09 -4.37
C LEU A 109 9.89 29.62 -4.12
N MET A 110 9.24 30.12 -3.07
CA MET A 110 7.85 29.76 -2.74
C MET A 110 6.83 30.19 -3.80
N GLN A 111 7.18 31.12 -4.70
CA GLN A 111 6.29 31.47 -5.80
C GLN A 111 6.08 30.31 -6.78
N MET A 112 7.03 29.39 -6.90
CA MET A 112 6.84 28.15 -7.68
C MET A 112 5.64 27.35 -7.17
N ALA A 113 5.55 27.15 -5.85
CA ALA A 113 4.45 26.44 -5.22
C ALA A 113 3.14 27.23 -5.36
N LYS A 114 3.19 28.55 -5.13
CA LYS A 114 2.02 29.44 -5.24
C LYS A 114 1.38 29.43 -6.63
N VAL A 115 2.18 29.57 -7.69
CA VAL A 115 1.67 29.53 -9.06
C VAL A 115 1.19 28.13 -9.42
N SER A 116 1.87 27.07 -8.97
CA SER A 116 1.42 25.69 -9.20
C SER A 116 0.05 25.38 -8.57
N VAL A 117 -0.26 25.99 -7.41
CA VAL A 117 -1.60 25.91 -6.80
C VAL A 117 -2.65 26.58 -7.69
N ALA A 118 -2.35 27.76 -8.24
CA ALA A 118 -3.24 28.46 -9.17
C ALA A 118 -3.44 27.68 -10.48
N VAL A 119 -2.37 27.09 -11.03
CA VAL A 119 -2.44 26.20 -12.21
C VAL A 119 -3.35 25.01 -11.92
N ARG A 120 -3.21 24.32 -10.77
CA ARG A 120 -4.09 23.18 -10.43
C ARG A 120 -5.55 23.59 -10.34
N ALA A 121 -5.84 24.76 -9.76
CA ALA A 121 -7.19 25.31 -9.71
C ALA A 121 -7.73 25.63 -11.11
N PHE A 122 -6.93 26.26 -11.97
CA PHE A 122 -7.27 26.56 -13.35
C PHE A 122 -7.57 25.30 -14.17
N LYS A 123 -6.70 24.27 -14.11
CA LYS A 123 -6.92 23.01 -14.84
C LYS A 123 -8.20 22.29 -14.43
N SER A 124 -8.66 22.45 -13.18
CA SER A 124 -9.95 21.89 -12.73
C SER A 124 -11.17 22.51 -13.41
N LYS A 125 -11.00 23.64 -14.12
CA LYS A 125 -12.03 24.30 -14.94
C LYS A 125 -12.05 23.80 -16.38
N HIS A 126 -11.18 22.87 -16.76
CA HIS A 126 -11.09 22.32 -18.13
C HIS A 126 -10.79 23.40 -19.19
N LEU A 127 -10.03 24.43 -18.82
CA LEU A 127 -9.61 25.53 -19.71
C LEU A 127 -8.19 25.28 -20.25
N PRO A 128 -7.88 25.65 -21.51
CA PRO A 128 -6.56 25.43 -22.08
C PRO A 128 -5.46 26.27 -21.43
N PHE A 129 -4.35 25.63 -21.05
CA PHE A 129 -3.11 26.29 -20.64
C PHE A 129 -1.96 25.90 -21.58
N ILE A 130 -1.38 26.90 -22.27
CA ILE A 130 -0.27 26.73 -23.21
C ILE A 130 0.96 27.49 -22.68
N THR A 131 2.12 26.85 -22.73
CA THR A 131 3.42 27.51 -22.46
C THR A 131 4.20 27.67 -23.75
N VAL A 132 4.77 28.85 -23.98
CA VAL A 132 5.73 29.16 -25.02
C VAL A 132 7.08 29.45 -24.38
N PHE A 133 8.08 28.61 -24.66
CA PHE A 133 9.42 28.71 -24.11
C PHE A 133 10.32 29.55 -25.02
N GLN A 134 10.86 30.64 -24.49
CA GLN A 134 11.80 31.55 -25.14
C GLN A 134 13.24 31.35 -24.65
N ASP A 135 14.22 31.88 -25.39
CA ASP A 135 15.60 31.92 -24.95
C ASP A 135 15.88 33.06 -23.95
N PRO A 136 16.40 32.80 -22.75
CA PRO A 136 16.53 31.51 -22.06
C PRO A 136 15.35 31.22 -21.13
N THR A 137 15.08 29.94 -20.83
CA THR A 137 14.09 29.51 -19.84
C THR A 137 14.66 28.45 -18.90
N PHE A 138 15.00 28.86 -17.67
CA PHE A 138 15.70 28.01 -16.69
C PHE A 138 15.12 28.06 -15.26
N GLY A 139 15.63 27.17 -14.41
CA GLY A 139 15.53 27.24 -12.95
C GLY A 139 14.13 26.97 -12.40
N GLY A 140 13.72 27.80 -11.44
CA GLY A 140 12.44 27.63 -10.76
C GLY A 140 11.22 27.74 -11.68
N THR A 141 11.33 28.39 -12.85
CA THR A 141 10.23 28.50 -13.81
C THR A 141 9.95 27.17 -14.50
N THR A 142 10.98 26.51 -15.06
CA THR A 142 10.89 25.18 -15.68
C THR A 142 10.57 24.09 -14.66
N ALA A 143 11.05 24.22 -13.42
CA ALA A 143 10.70 23.32 -12.31
C ALA A 143 9.30 23.57 -11.70
N SER A 144 8.46 24.40 -12.33
CA SER A 144 7.09 24.66 -11.86
C SER A 144 6.10 24.85 -13.02
N TYR A 145 5.38 25.97 -13.09
CA TYR A 145 4.23 26.20 -13.97
C TYR A 145 4.56 26.08 -15.46
N ALA A 146 5.80 26.39 -15.87
CA ALA A 146 6.21 26.33 -17.28
C ALA A 146 6.00 24.93 -17.88
N MET A 147 6.36 23.88 -17.13
CA MET A 147 6.22 22.48 -17.56
C MET A 147 4.87 21.87 -17.16
N GLN A 148 3.97 22.62 -16.51
CA GLN A 148 2.66 22.14 -16.07
C GLN A 148 1.53 22.40 -17.10
N SER A 149 1.85 23.03 -18.23
CA SER A 149 0.90 23.31 -19.32
C SER A 149 0.35 22.03 -19.97
N ASP A 150 -0.79 22.19 -20.64
CA ASP A 150 -1.40 21.14 -21.46
C ASP A 150 -0.61 20.92 -22.75
N ILE A 151 -0.11 22.01 -23.33
CA ILE A 151 0.72 22.03 -24.53
C ILE A 151 1.95 22.93 -24.30
N ARG A 152 3.09 22.46 -24.78
CA ARG A 152 4.43 23.03 -24.61
C ARG A 152 5.02 23.36 -25.98
N ILE A 153 5.22 24.64 -26.25
CA ILE A 153 5.76 25.14 -27.51
C ILE A 153 7.16 25.70 -27.23
N GLY A 154 8.18 25.16 -27.89
CA GLY A 154 9.53 25.73 -27.88
C GLY A 154 9.75 26.66 -29.07
N VAL A 155 10.34 27.82 -28.86
CA VAL A 155 10.80 28.66 -29.97
C VAL A 155 12.13 28.12 -30.51
N TYR A 156 12.27 28.07 -31.84
CA TYR A 156 13.44 27.56 -32.52
C TYR A 156 14.73 28.23 -32.00
N GLY A 157 15.66 27.43 -31.48
CA GLY A 157 16.94 27.92 -30.93
C GLY A 157 16.85 28.40 -29.47
N GLY A 158 15.65 28.40 -28.89
CA GLY A 158 15.44 28.68 -27.47
C GLY A 158 16.10 27.66 -26.56
N ARG A 159 16.82 28.11 -25.52
CA ARG A 159 17.39 27.20 -24.52
C ARG A 159 16.47 27.05 -23.32
N ILE A 160 16.19 25.80 -22.97
CA ILE A 160 15.21 25.37 -21.98
C ILE A 160 15.86 24.29 -21.10
N GLY A 161 15.80 24.44 -19.79
CA GLY A 161 16.33 23.41 -18.90
C GLY A 161 16.13 23.72 -17.42
N PHE A 162 16.64 22.87 -16.54
CA PHE A 162 16.66 23.17 -15.11
C PHE A 162 17.81 24.12 -14.75
N ALA A 163 19.04 23.79 -15.15
CA ALA A 163 20.22 24.62 -14.94
C ALA A 163 20.85 24.96 -16.28
N GLY A 164 21.17 26.23 -16.54
CA GLY A 164 21.85 26.61 -17.79
C GLY A 164 23.28 26.05 -17.87
N GLU A 165 23.80 25.90 -19.08
CA GLU A 165 25.13 25.32 -19.36
C GLU A 165 26.25 25.89 -18.49
N LYS A 166 26.31 27.22 -18.32
CA LYS A 166 27.32 27.87 -17.46
C LYS A 166 27.22 27.43 -15.99
N VAL A 167 26.01 27.21 -15.49
CA VAL A 167 25.79 26.73 -14.13
C VAL A 167 26.30 25.29 -14.01
N ILE A 168 25.99 24.44 -14.98
CA ILE A 168 26.47 23.04 -15.03
C ILE A 168 28.00 23.00 -15.14
N LEU A 169 28.60 23.78 -16.04
CA LEU A 169 30.04 23.92 -16.19
C LEU A 169 30.71 24.32 -14.87
N ASN A 170 30.20 25.34 -14.19
CA ASN A 170 30.81 25.85 -12.97
C ASN A 170 30.62 24.90 -11.77
N THR A 171 29.47 24.22 -11.67
CA THR A 171 29.11 23.43 -10.48
C THR A 171 29.47 21.96 -10.59
N VAL A 172 29.21 21.34 -11.74
CA VAL A 172 29.43 19.90 -11.95
C VAL A 172 30.81 19.66 -12.52
N TYR A 173 31.20 20.44 -13.54
CA TYR A 173 32.49 20.31 -14.22
C TYR A 173 33.58 21.23 -13.66
N ARG A 174 33.30 21.99 -12.60
CA ARG A 174 34.28 22.85 -11.89
C ARG A 174 35.06 23.79 -12.81
N MET A 175 34.37 24.38 -13.79
CA MET A 175 34.92 25.29 -14.82
C MET A 175 35.86 24.63 -15.84
N ASP A 176 35.89 23.30 -15.90
CA ASP A 176 36.60 22.55 -16.94
C ASP A 176 35.79 22.54 -18.24
N GLN A 177 36.15 23.44 -19.15
CA GLN A 177 35.48 23.60 -20.45
C GLN A 177 35.68 22.38 -21.36
N GLU A 178 36.87 21.77 -21.34
CA GLU A 178 37.20 20.63 -22.20
C GLU A 178 36.39 19.39 -21.80
N ALA A 179 36.30 19.12 -20.49
CA ALA A 179 35.48 18.02 -19.97
C ALA A 179 33.98 18.24 -20.23
N PHE A 180 33.49 19.48 -20.10
CA PHE A 180 32.11 19.82 -20.42
C PHE A 180 31.80 19.63 -21.91
N ASP A 181 32.64 20.17 -22.80
CA ASP A 181 32.43 20.08 -24.25
C ASP A 181 32.45 18.63 -24.75
N LYS A 182 33.27 17.77 -24.12
CA LYS A 182 33.31 16.33 -24.43
C LYS A 182 32.05 15.57 -23.99
N ALA A 183 31.40 16.00 -22.91
CA ALA A 183 30.25 15.31 -22.31
C ALA A 183 28.90 15.90 -22.72
N CYS A 184 28.85 17.18 -23.10
CA CYS A 184 27.63 17.89 -23.45
C CYS A 184 27.07 17.38 -24.79
N PRO A 185 25.82 16.85 -24.82
CA PRO A 185 25.21 16.42 -26.07
C PRO A 185 25.08 17.56 -27.08
N LYS A 186 25.20 17.24 -28.37
CA LYS A 186 25.00 18.23 -29.43
C LYS A 186 23.59 18.83 -29.35
N GLY A 187 23.50 20.15 -29.29
CA GLY A 187 22.23 20.86 -29.21
C GLY A 187 21.52 20.75 -27.86
N PHE A 188 22.21 20.28 -26.81
CA PHE A 188 21.69 20.18 -25.45
C PHE A 188 20.90 21.44 -25.03
N GLN A 189 19.76 21.23 -24.37
CA GLN A 189 18.83 22.28 -23.92
C GLN A 189 18.16 23.11 -25.01
N SER A 190 18.46 22.94 -26.29
CA SER A 190 17.69 23.61 -27.35
C SER A 190 16.25 23.08 -27.40
N ALA A 191 15.31 23.92 -27.82
CA ALA A 191 13.92 23.52 -28.04
C ALA A 191 13.79 22.27 -28.94
N GLN A 192 14.65 22.17 -29.95
CA GLN A 192 14.73 21.01 -30.85
C GLN A 192 15.18 19.76 -30.11
N PHE A 193 16.23 19.87 -29.28
CA PHE A 193 16.69 18.76 -28.46
C PHE A 193 15.59 18.29 -27.51
N LEU A 194 14.91 19.20 -26.82
CA LEU A 194 13.81 18.84 -25.92
C LEU A 194 12.64 18.19 -26.66
N HIS A 195 12.30 18.66 -27.86
CA HIS A 195 11.27 18.06 -28.70
C HIS A 195 11.66 16.64 -29.17
N ASP A 196 12.91 16.44 -29.57
CA ASP A 196 13.40 15.11 -29.96
C ASP A 196 13.49 14.12 -28.80
N HIS A 197 13.59 14.62 -27.56
CA HIS A 197 13.55 13.83 -26.33
C HIS A 197 12.19 13.90 -25.62
N GLY A 198 11.14 14.36 -26.32
CA GLY A 198 9.75 14.30 -25.86
C GLY A 198 9.36 15.17 -24.67
N GLN A 199 10.15 16.20 -24.37
CA GLN A 199 9.89 17.16 -23.28
C GLN A 199 9.03 18.35 -23.72
N VAL A 200 9.07 18.69 -25.00
CA VAL A 200 8.34 19.79 -25.66
C VAL A 200 7.52 19.21 -26.82
N ASP A 201 6.28 19.68 -26.98
CA ASP A 201 5.34 19.13 -27.96
C ASP A 201 5.62 19.60 -29.39
N LEU A 202 5.99 20.88 -29.52
CA LEU A 202 6.11 21.60 -30.80
C LEU A 202 7.32 22.52 -30.78
N VAL A 203 7.98 22.68 -31.93
CA VAL A 203 9.00 23.71 -32.13
C VAL A 203 8.57 24.63 -33.28
N VAL A 204 8.52 25.94 -33.03
CA VAL A 204 8.04 26.94 -33.98
C VAL A 204 9.02 28.10 -34.16
N GLN A 205 8.92 28.84 -35.27
CA GLN A 205 9.62 30.12 -35.40
C GLN A 205 8.92 31.19 -34.55
N GLN A 206 9.66 32.25 -34.21
CA GLN A 206 9.14 33.34 -33.38
C GLN A 206 7.87 33.97 -33.97
N ASP A 207 7.83 34.15 -35.29
CA ASP A 207 6.71 34.80 -35.99
C ASP A 207 5.47 33.89 -36.09
N ASP A 208 5.62 32.57 -35.86
CA ASP A 208 4.55 31.58 -35.99
C ASP A 208 3.82 31.28 -34.67
N ILE A 209 4.21 31.92 -33.56
CA ILE A 209 3.63 31.66 -32.23
C ILE A 209 2.12 31.93 -32.23
N ASP A 210 1.72 33.10 -32.71
CA ASP A 210 0.31 33.52 -32.69
C ASP A 210 -0.57 32.62 -33.55
N SER A 211 -0.12 32.27 -34.76
CA SER A 211 -0.84 31.35 -35.64
C SER A 211 -0.93 29.95 -35.04
N THR A 212 0.13 29.45 -34.42
CA THR A 212 0.15 28.12 -33.79
C THR A 212 -0.79 28.06 -32.59
N VAL A 213 -0.70 29.04 -31.67
CA VAL A 213 -1.60 29.16 -30.53
C VAL A 213 -3.05 29.28 -30.99
N SER A 214 -3.31 30.10 -32.02
CA SER A 214 -4.65 30.23 -32.59
C SER A 214 -5.20 28.90 -33.10
N ASN A 215 -4.41 28.14 -33.85
CA ASN A 215 -4.81 26.85 -34.39
C ASN A 215 -5.14 25.83 -33.28
N ILE A 216 -4.29 25.76 -32.25
CA ILE A 216 -4.52 24.90 -31.07
C ILE A 216 -5.83 25.27 -30.38
N LEU A 217 -6.01 26.56 -30.06
CA LEU A 217 -7.21 27.02 -29.35
C LEU A 217 -8.47 26.84 -30.18
N ARG A 218 -8.40 27.01 -31.51
CA ARG A 218 -9.51 26.75 -32.42
C ARG A 218 -9.98 25.29 -32.30
N ILE A 219 -9.06 24.34 -32.26
CA ILE A 219 -9.40 22.91 -32.10
C ILE A 219 -9.98 22.67 -30.71
N LEU A 220 -9.26 23.04 -29.63
CA LEU A 220 -9.72 22.77 -28.26
C LEU A 220 -11.06 23.44 -27.91
N LYS A 221 -11.39 24.58 -28.56
CA LYS A 221 -12.65 25.32 -28.32
C LYS A 221 -13.76 25.02 -29.34
N ALA A 222 -13.53 24.21 -30.39
CA ALA A 222 -14.54 23.95 -31.43
C ALA A 222 -15.87 23.37 -30.88
N LYS A 223 -15.83 22.68 -29.73
CA LYS A 223 -17.04 22.19 -29.04
C LYS A 223 -17.92 23.32 -28.48
N GLN A 224 -17.31 24.43 -28.05
CA GLN A 224 -18.01 25.60 -27.49
C GLN A 224 -18.69 26.46 -28.56
N THR A 225 -18.33 26.28 -29.84
CA THR A 225 -18.90 27.02 -30.98
C THR A 225 -20.13 26.35 -31.60
N GLY A 226 -20.65 25.27 -31.01
CA GLY A 226 -21.92 24.65 -31.41
C GLY A 226 -21.81 23.66 -32.58
N VAL A 227 -20.62 23.18 -32.92
CA VAL A 227 -20.42 22.21 -34.01
C VAL A 227 -20.95 20.84 -33.59
N MET A 228 -21.93 20.33 -34.32
CA MET A 228 -22.47 18.98 -34.14
C MET A 228 -21.92 18.04 -35.21
N ILE A 229 -21.63 16.80 -34.82
CA ILE A 229 -21.38 15.72 -35.79
C ILE A 229 -22.71 15.43 -36.51
N ASP A 230 -22.61 15.24 -37.83
CA ASP A 230 -23.75 14.97 -38.71
C ASP A 230 -24.62 13.77 -38.24
N LYS A 231 -25.84 13.69 -38.78
CA LYS A 231 -26.73 12.54 -38.57
C LYS A 231 -26.02 11.23 -38.99
N PRO A 232 -26.38 10.07 -38.40
CA PRO A 232 -25.82 8.79 -38.81
C PRO A 232 -25.91 8.62 -40.33
N ILE A 233 -24.81 8.20 -40.94
CA ILE A 233 -24.72 7.97 -42.38
C ILE A 233 -25.38 6.62 -42.66
N GLU A 234 -26.34 6.62 -43.59
CA GLU A 234 -27.01 5.39 -44.04
C GLU A 234 -25.99 4.51 -44.78
N VAL A 235 -25.69 3.35 -44.21
CA VAL A 235 -24.71 2.41 -44.77
C VAL A 235 -25.44 1.43 -45.70
N GLU A 236 -24.98 1.30 -46.94
CA GLU A 236 -25.49 0.29 -47.87
C GLU A 236 -25.37 -1.13 -47.27
N LYS A 237 -26.43 -1.94 -47.37
CA LYS A 237 -26.39 -3.35 -46.95
C LYS A 237 -25.43 -4.12 -47.85
N ARG A 238 -24.29 -4.53 -47.30
CA ARG A 238 -23.27 -5.32 -48.01
C ARG A 238 -23.46 -6.81 -47.73
N GLY A 239 -23.15 -7.63 -48.74
CA GLY A 239 -23.22 -9.09 -48.64
C GLY A 239 -22.17 -9.68 -47.70
N THR A 240 -22.22 -11.00 -47.52
CA THR A 240 -21.21 -11.74 -46.76
C THR A 240 -19.85 -11.66 -47.46
N ILE A 241 -18.77 -11.39 -46.71
CA ILE A 241 -17.42 -11.36 -47.26
C ILE A 241 -16.96 -12.81 -47.51
N GLU A 242 -16.91 -13.21 -48.77
CA GLU A 242 -16.43 -14.52 -49.23
C GLU A 242 -15.06 -14.38 -49.90
N ARG A 243 -13.99 -14.20 -49.10
CA ARG A 243 -12.61 -14.15 -49.63
C ARG A 243 -11.64 -14.94 -48.76
N LYS A 244 -10.53 -15.38 -49.37
CA LYS A 244 -9.47 -16.10 -48.67
C LYS A 244 -8.61 -15.11 -47.89
N PHE A 245 -8.62 -15.21 -46.57
CA PHE A 245 -7.78 -14.40 -45.69
C PHE A 245 -6.36 -14.97 -45.62
N SER A 246 -5.36 -14.10 -45.63
CA SER A 246 -3.97 -14.44 -45.30
C SER A 246 -3.33 -13.27 -44.57
N TYR A 247 -2.55 -13.55 -43.54
CA TYR A 247 -1.93 -12.50 -42.75
C TYR A 247 -0.91 -11.68 -43.55
N THR A 248 -0.35 -12.25 -44.63
CA THR A 248 0.61 -11.58 -45.51
C THR A 248 0.00 -10.43 -46.31
N THR A 249 -1.31 -10.45 -46.60
CA THR A 249 -1.98 -9.35 -47.34
C THR A 249 -1.97 -8.04 -46.58
N SER A 250 -2.00 -8.12 -45.23
CA SER A 250 -1.92 -6.95 -44.34
C SER A 250 -0.57 -6.20 -44.41
N ARG A 251 0.44 -6.79 -45.06
CA ARG A 251 1.81 -6.27 -45.15
C ARG A 251 2.22 -5.78 -46.55
N THR A 252 1.29 -5.73 -47.49
CA THR A 252 1.59 -5.27 -48.85
C THR A 252 1.94 -3.79 -48.86
N ASP A 253 3.05 -3.42 -49.52
CA ASP A 253 3.59 -2.05 -49.47
C ASP A 253 2.62 -0.98 -50.03
N THR A 254 1.70 -1.40 -50.91
CA THR A 254 0.68 -0.54 -51.53
C THR A 254 -0.60 -0.40 -50.71
N ARG A 255 -0.72 -1.11 -49.58
CA ARG A 255 -1.91 -1.07 -48.73
C ARG A 255 -1.96 0.18 -47.88
N VAL A 256 -3.17 0.67 -47.66
CA VAL A 256 -3.47 1.80 -46.77
C VAL A 256 -3.05 1.47 -45.34
N GLN A 257 -2.25 2.35 -44.74
CA GLN A 257 -1.78 2.31 -43.37
C GLN A 257 -2.55 3.31 -42.50
N ALA A 258 -2.36 3.22 -41.18
CA ALA A 258 -3.02 4.11 -40.22
C ALA A 258 -2.67 5.60 -40.45
N ILE A 259 -1.48 5.91 -40.97
CA ILE A 259 -1.07 7.31 -41.23
C ILE A 259 -1.81 7.91 -42.44
N ASP A 260 -2.13 7.13 -43.46
CA ASP A 260 -2.88 7.62 -44.63
C ASP A 260 -4.29 8.05 -44.23
N ILE A 261 -4.94 7.27 -43.37
CA ILE A 261 -6.26 7.60 -42.83
C ILE A 261 -6.19 8.88 -41.99
N LEU A 262 -5.12 9.04 -41.18
CA LEU A 262 -4.90 10.25 -40.39
C LEU A 262 -4.83 11.49 -41.31
N GLU A 263 -4.02 11.43 -42.37
CA GLU A 263 -3.80 12.55 -43.27
C GLU A 263 -5.02 12.93 -44.12
N HIS A 264 -5.88 11.95 -44.45
CA HIS A 264 -7.05 12.19 -45.30
C HIS A 264 -8.34 12.57 -44.54
N LEU A 265 -8.54 12.07 -43.32
CA LEU A 265 -9.82 12.24 -42.60
C LEU A 265 -9.79 13.29 -41.48
N PHE A 266 -8.61 13.76 -41.06
CA PHE A 266 -8.47 14.63 -39.91
C PHE A 266 -7.87 15.98 -40.30
N ASP A 267 -8.73 16.99 -40.32
CA ASP A 267 -8.35 18.35 -40.69
C ASP A 267 -7.58 19.04 -39.57
N GLY A 268 -6.53 19.78 -39.96
CA GLY A 268 -5.77 20.62 -39.03
C GLY A 268 -5.09 19.82 -37.92
N PHE A 269 -4.66 18.59 -38.18
CA PHE A 269 -3.92 17.76 -37.23
C PHE A 269 -2.67 18.49 -36.71
N ILE A 270 -2.58 18.60 -35.39
CA ILE A 270 -1.41 19.13 -34.67
C ILE A 270 -0.87 17.98 -33.82
N GLU A 271 0.27 17.45 -34.24
CA GLU A 271 0.99 16.42 -33.51
C GLU A 271 1.55 16.98 -32.18
N LEU A 272 1.34 16.26 -31.08
CA LEU A 272 1.86 16.61 -29.77
C LEU A 272 2.87 15.54 -29.36
N ARG A 273 4.14 15.78 -29.70
CA ARG A 273 5.18 14.76 -29.62
C ARG A 273 5.66 14.51 -28.19
N GLY A 274 5.92 13.23 -27.88
CA GLY A 274 6.65 12.80 -26.69
C GLY A 274 5.79 12.46 -25.48
N ASP A 275 6.43 11.86 -24.48
CA ASP A 275 5.80 11.47 -23.22
C ASP A 275 5.69 12.61 -22.19
N GLY A 276 6.20 13.79 -22.53
CA GLY A 276 6.26 14.96 -21.66
C GLY A 276 7.36 14.88 -20.59
N LYS A 277 8.25 13.88 -20.65
CA LYS A 277 9.28 13.58 -19.66
C LYS A 277 10.67 13.42 -20.29
N GLN A 278 10.93 12.35 -21.02
CA GLN A 278 12.28 12.03 -21.51
C GLN A 278 12.32 11.17 -22.77
N GLY A 279 11.17 10.69 -23.25
CA GLY A 279 11.08 9.79 -24.39
C GLY A 279 10.21 10.36 -25.49
N ALA A 280 10.66 10.19 -26.74
CA ALA A 280 9.85 10.37 -27.93
C ALA A 280 9.88 9.09 -28.75
N ASP A 281 8.71 8.67 -29.22
CA ASP A 281 8.58 7.50 -30.07
C ASP A 281 8.47 7.91 -31.54
N LYS A 282 8.88 7.00 -32.44
CA LYS A 282 8.81 7.21 -33.89
C LYS A 282 7.66 6.46 -34.55
N CYS A 283 7.04 5.51 -33.84
CA CYS A 283 5.88 4.75 -34.32
C CYS A 283 4.57 5.49 -33.98
N ILE A 284 4.35 5.88 -32.72
CA ILE A 284 3.13 6.56 -32.29
C ILE A 284 3.14 8.01 -32.74
N ARG A 285 2.25 8.34 -33.67
CA ARG A 285 1.92 9.70 -34.11
C ARG A 285 0.57 10.07 -33.51
N GLY A 286 0.51 11.09 -32.68
CA GLY A 286 -0.74 11.45 -32.02
C GLY A 286 -0.82 12.92 -31.64
N GLY A 287 -2.04 13.42 -31.49
CA GLY A 287 -2.29 14.84 -31.30
C GLY A 287 -3.76 15.21 -31.35
N ILE A 288 -4.03 16.50 -31.56
CA ILE A 288 -5.38 17.06 -31.66
C ILE A 288 -5.73 17.35 -33.13
N ALA A 289 -6.98 17.14 -33.51
CA ALA A 289 -7.46 17.43 -34.87
C ALA A 289 -8.95 17.75 -34.88
N LEU A 290 -9.45 18.12 -36.06
CA LEU A 290 -10.88 18.21 -36.35
C LEU A 290 -11.30 17.02 -37.22
N TYR A 291 -12.34 16.31 -36.80
CA TYR A 291 -13.03 15.29 -37.59
C TYR A 291 -14.44 15.81 -37.92
N HIS A 292 -14.71 16.14 -39.19
CA HIS A 292 -15.92 16.89 -39.59
C HIS A 292 -16.18 18.14 -38.74
N ASN A 293 -15.15 18.96 -38.56
CA ASN A 293 -15.16 20.14 -37.68
C ASN A 293 -15.37 19.84 -36.18
N TYR A 294 -15.49 18.58 -35.76
CA TYR A 294 -15.60 18.20 -34.37
C TYR A 294 -14.23 17.89 -33.77
N PRO A 295 -13.85 18.46 -32.61
CA PRO A 295 -12.52 18.27 -32.07
C PRO A 295 -12.33 16.89 -31.47
N CYS A 296 -11.20 16.26 -31.76
CA CYS A 296 -10.84 14.95 -31.25
C CYS A 296 -9.34 14.85 -30.95
N VAL A 297 -8.99 13.85 -30.14
CA VAL A 297 -7.62 13.34 -30.05
C VAL A 297 -7.50 12.13 -30.95
N VAL A 298 -6.48 12.09 -31.80
CA VAL A 298 -6.20 10.95 -32.68
C VAL A 298 -4.82 10.38 -32.36
N ILE A 299 -4.73 9.04 -32.32
CA ILE A 299 -3.51 8.29 -32.03
C ILE A 299 -3.36 7.22 -33.11
N ALA A 300 -2.31 7.30 -33.92
CA ALA A 300 -2.04 6.38 -35.01
C ALA A 300 -0.66 5.74 -34.88
N THR A 301 -0.53 4.47 -35.25
CA THR A 301 0.78 3.84 -35.46
C THR A 301 1.29 4.17 -36.86
N ARG A 302 2.60 4.40 -36.99
CA ARG A 302 3.29 4.64 -38.27
C ARG A 302 4.18 3.46 -38.58
N LYS A 303 3.90 2.76 -39.68
CA LYS A 303 4.73 1.64 -40.15
C LYS A 303 5.67 2.04 -41.28
N GLY A 304 5.26 2.94 -42.17
CA GLY A 304 6.08 3.43 -43.30
C GLY A 304 5.87 2.60 -44.57
N HIS A 305 5.92 3.25 -45.74
CA HIS A 305 5.67 2.61 -47.04
C HIS A 305 6.93 2.15 -47.76
N ASN A 306 8.09 2.49 -47.24
CA ASN A 306 9.38 2.07 -47.79
C ASN A 306 10.32 1.60 -46.67
N PRO A 307 11.35 0.81 -46.99
CA PRO A 307 12.24 0.23 -45.99
C PRO A 307 12.90 1.24 -45.04
N GLN A 308 13.22 2.45 -45.54
CA GLN A 308 13.82 3.49 -44.70
C GLN A 308 12.84 3.97 -43.65
N GLU A 309 11.61 4.30 -44.05
CA GLU A 309 10.56 4.72 -43.11
C GLU A 309 10.22 3.61 -42.10
N MET A 310 10.20 2.36 -42.54
CA MET A 310 9.97 1.22 -41.66
C MET A 310 11.06 1.09 -40.59
N ILE A 311 12.33 1.26 -40.95
CA ILE A 311 13.42 1.26 -39.96
C ILE A 311 13.25 2.43 -38.98
N GLU A 312 12.95 3.62 -39.49
CA GLU A 312 12.78 4.82 -38.67
C GLU A 312 11.63 4.69 -37.66
N SER A 313 10.57 3.98 -38.02
CA SER A 313 9.38 3.81 -37.18
C SER A 313 9.33 2.48 -36.42
N ASN A 314 10.48 1.80 -36.26
CA ASN A 314 10.56 0.49 -35.60
C ASN A 314 9.60 -0.55 -36.19
N TYR A 315 9.40 -0.51 -37.51
CA TYR A 315 8.51 -1.38 -38.27
C TYR A 315 7.05 -1.33 -37.78
N GLY A 316 6.62 -0.16 -37.30
CA GLY A 316 5.30 0.03 -36.71
C GLY A 316 5.18 -0.48 -35.28
N MET A 317 6.28 -0.80 -34.59
CA MET A 317 6.27 -1.24 -33.20
C MET A 317 6.58 -0.08 -32.25
N ALA A 318 5.67 0.20 -31.31
CA ALA A 318 5.85 1.30 -30.37
C ALA A 318 6.82 0.92 -29.23
N SER A 319 7.70 1.86 -28.87
CA SER A 319 8.55 1.80 -27.66
C SER A 319 7.76 2.19 -26.40
N PRO A 320 8.34 2.15 -25.18
CA PRO A 320 7.63 2.53 -23.96
C PRO A 320 7.22 4.01 -24.01
N ALA A 321 8.06 4.86 -24.59
CA ALA A 321 7.76 6.27 -24.82
C ALA A 321 6.50 6.47 -25.68
N GLY A 322 6.22 5.56 -26.61
CA GLY A 322 5.04 5.60 -27.48
C GLY A 322 3.76 5.40 -26.68
N TYR A 323 3.71 4.38 -25.82
CA TYR A 323 2.55 4.14 -24.94
C TYR A 323 2.37 5.23 -23.89
N ARG A 324 3.47 5.81 -23.36
CA ARG A 324 3.39 6.96 -22.46
C ARG A 324 2.86 8.21 -23.18
N THR A 325 3.27 8.43 -24.43
CA THR A 325 2.72 9.48 -25.31
C THR A 325 1.22 9.28 -25.52
N ALA A 326 0.79 8.06 -25.90
CA ALA A 326 -0.61 7.72 -26.08
C ALA A 326 -1.42 7.95 -24.79
N THR A 327 -0.91 7.53 -23.63
CA THR A 327 -1.52 7.75 -22.31
C THR A 327 -1.70 9.24 -22.02
N ARG A 328 -0.66 10.05 -22.27
CA ARG A 328 -0.71 11.52 -22.09
C ARG A 328 -1.79 12.15 -22.96
N LEU A 329 -1.90 11.74 -24.22
CA LEU A 329 -2.91 12.21 -25.16
C LEU A 329 -4.33 11.81 -24.75
N MET A 330 -4.53 10.59 -24.23
CA MET A 330 -5.83 10.15 -23.70
C MET A 330 -6.26 10.99 -22.49
N LEU A 331 -5.33 11.29 -21.57
CA LEU A 331 -5.61 12.16 -20.42
C LEU A 331 -5.90 13.61 -20.85
N LEU A 332 -5.23 14.11 -21.88
CA LEU A 332 -5.55 15.39 -22.51
C LEU A 332 -6.97 15.38 -23.08
N ALA A 333 -7.36 14.29 -23.76
CA ALA A 333 -8.70 14.11 -24.31
C ALA A 333 -9.76 14.16 -23.21
N GLU A 334 -9.54 13.45 -22.09
CA GLU A 334 -10.44 13.49 -20.93
C GLU A 334 -10.52 14.88 -20.30
N GLN A 335 -9.39 15.59 -20.18
CA GLN A 335 -9.36 16.95 -19.63
C GLN A 335 -10.24 17.92 -20.44
N PHE A 336 -10.35 17.75 -21.76
CA PHE A 336 -11.16 18.62 -22.63
C PHE A 336 -12.46 17.97 -23.11
N ALA A 337 -12.82 16.80 -22.57
CA ALA A 337 -13.98 16.02 -22.99
C ALA A 337 -14.05 15.79 -24.52
N LEU A 338 -12.89 15.45 -25.10
CA LEU A 338 -12.71 15.13 -26.52
C LEU A 338 -12.73 13.61 -26.72
N PRO A 339 -13.37 13.09 -27.78
CA PRO A 339 -13.28 11.69 -28.14
C PRO A 339 -11.84 11.33 -28.54
N VAL A 340 -11.46 10.08 -28.26
CA VAL A 340 -10.20 9.48 -28.70
C VAL A 340 -10.48 8.55 -29.87
N ILE A 341 -9.77 8.74 -30.98
CA ILE A 341 -9.81 7.85 -32.14
C ILE A 341 -8.43 7.21 -32.28
N THR A 342 -8.37 5.88 -32.25
CA THR A 342 -7.12 5.14 -32.41
C THR A 342 -7.10 4.39 -33.74
N LEU A 343 -6.00 4.54 -34.48
CA LEU A 343 -5.75 3.88 -35.76
C LEU A 343 -4.58 2.92 -35.57
N VAL A 344 -4.87 1.62 -35.59
CA VAL A 344 -3.93 0.58 -35.15
C VAL A 344 -3.46 -0.25 -36.34
N ASP A 345 -2.16 -0.19 -36.59
CA ASP A 345 -1.44 -0.94 -37.61
C ASP A 345 -0.03 -1.26 -37.09
N THR A 346 0.06 -2.33 -36.31
CA THR A 346 1.28 -2.73 -35.62
C THR A 346 1.39 -4.25 -35.46
N PRO A 347 2.56 -4.84 -35.76
CA PRO A 347 2.81 -6.25 -35.46
C PRO A 347 3.02 -6.51 -33.96
N GLY A 348 3.20 -5.46 -33.14
CA GLY A 348 3.36 -5.57 -31.70
C GLY A 348 4.15 -4.45 -31.05
N ALA A 349 4.51 -4.66 -29.78
CA ALA A 349 5.39 -3.79 -29.02
C ALA A 349 6.83 -3.94 -29.51
N TYR A 350 7.65 -2.88 -29.47
CA TYR A 350 9.05 -2.96 -29.94
C TYR A 350 9.90 -3.77 -28.96
N PRO A 351 10.38 -4.96 -29.33
CA PRO A 351 11.00 -5.87 -28.37
C PRO A 351 12.52 -5.66 -28.34
N SER A 352 12.97 -4.47 -27.93
CA SER A 352 14.40 -4.13 -27.78
C SER A 352 14.86 -4.16 -26.33
N PHE A 353 16.17 -4.31 -26.10
CA PHE A 353 16.74 -4.26 -24.75
C PHE A 353 16.46 -2.92 -24.06
N GLU A 354 16.53 -1.82 -24.82
CA GLU A 354 16.22 -0.47 -24.35
C GLU A 354 14.76 -0.37 -23.92
N SER A 355 13.84 -0.95 -24.71
CA SER A 355 12.41 -0.93 -24.41
C SER A 355 12.08 -1.69 -23.11
N GLU A 356 12.75 -2.82 -22.86
CA GLU A 356 12.61 -3.56 -21.60
C GLU A 356 13.17 -2.77 -20.41
N ILE A 357 14.35 -2.14 -20.55
CA ILE A 357 14.98 -1.30 -19.51
C ILE A 357 14.09 -0.09 -19.16
N GLU A 358 13.46 0.53 -20.16
CA GLU A 358 12.56 1.68 -19.99
C GLU A 358 11.14 1.30 -19.54
N GLY A 359 10.85 0.00 -19.40
CA GLY A 359 9.62 -0.53 -18.83
C GLY A 359 8.47 -0.69 -19.83
N GLN A 360 8.69 -1.37 -20.96
CA GLN A 360 7.66 -1.71 -21.95
C GLN A 360 6.39 -2.33 -21.32
N PRO A 361 6.47 -3.32 -20.40
CA PRO A 361 5.27 -3.91 -19.80
C PRO A 361 4.48 -2.92 -18.95
N GLU A 362 5.16 -2.03 -18.22
CA GLU A 362 4.52 -1.00 -17.39
C GLU A 362 3.80 0.02 -18.27
N ALA A 363 4.46 0.50 -19.34
CA ALA A 363 3.88 1.49 -20.24
C ALA A 363 2.59 0.96 -20.92
N ILE A 364 2.59 -0.31 -21.35
CA ILE A 364 1.38 -0.96 -21.91
C ILE A 364 0.31 -1.13 -20.83
N ALA A 365 0.65 -1.66 -19.65
CA ALA A 365 -0.31 -1.87 -18.57
C ALA A 365 -0.99 -0.57 -18.11
N THR A 366 -0.22 0.50 -17.98
CA THR A 366 -0.73 1.84 -17.65
C THR A 366 -1.63 2.39 -18.76
N SER A 367 -1.29 2.16 -20.03
CA SER A 367 -2.15 2.54 -21.16
C SER A 367 -3.49 1.79 -21.13
N LEU A 368 -3.47 0.48 -20.89
CA LEU A 368 -4.70 -0.34 -20.77
C LEU A 368 -5.59 0.12 -19.62
N LEU A 369 -5.00 0.39 -18.45
CA LEU A 369 -5.73 0.91 -17.30
C LEU A 369 -6.35 2.29 -17.60
N THR A 370 -5.58 3.17 -18.27
CA THR A 370 -6.05 4.49 -18.70
C THR A 370 -7.24 4.36 -19.65
N MET A 371 -7.11 3.53 -20.70
CA MET A 371 -8.19 3.28 -21.64
C MET A 371 -9.42 2.71 -20.94
N ALA A 372 -9.27 1.76 -20.00
CA ALA A 372 -10.40 1.17 -19.28
C ALA A 372 -11.20 2.19 -18.46
N GLY A 373 -10.54 3.18 -17.86
CA GLY A 373 -11.14 4.21 -17.01
C GLY A 373 -11.60 5.49 -17.71
N LEU A 374 -11.22 5.70 -18.97
CA LEU A 374 -11.41 6.97 -19.68
C LEU A 374 -12.89 7.35 -19.86
N LYS A 375 -13.26 8.58 -19.50
CA LYS A 375 -14.64 9.08 -19.49
C LYS A 375 -15.12 9.73 -20.79
N VAL A 376 -14.32 9.61 -21.86
CA VAL A 376 -14.65 10.10 -23.20
C VAL A 376 -14.79 8.90 -24.16
N PRO A 377 -15.50 9.07 -25.30
CA PRO A 377 -15.60 8.01 -26.29
C PRO A 377 -14.23 7.56 -26.77
N ILE A 378 -14.02 6.25 -26.89
CA ILE A 378 -12.87 5.67 -27.58
C ILE A 378 -13.37 4.87 -28.78
N ILE A 379 -12.90 5.21 -29.97
CA ILE A 379 -13.18 4.49 -31.20
C ILE A 379 -11.87 3.94 -31.74
N THR A 380 -11.81 2.64 -31.95
CA THR A 380 -10.62 1.97 -32.50
C THR A 380 -10.92 1.55 -33.94
N VAL A 381 -10.00 1.84 -34.85
CA VAL A 381 -9.95 1.26 -36.19
C VAL A 381 -8.69 0.41 -36.29
N MET A 382 -8.87 -0.91 -36.38
CA MET A 382 -7.79 -1.84 -36.70
C MET A 382 -7.57 -1.81 -38.22
N VAL A 383 -6.45 -1.24 -38.64
CA VAL A 383 -6.15 -0.96 -40.05
C VAL A 383 -5.47 -2.15 -40.69
N GLY A 384 -4.28 -2.54 -40.26
CA GLY A 384 -3.53 -3.67 -40.85
C GLY A 384 -3.22 -4.76 -39.87
N GLU A 385 -2.07 -4.64 -39.23
CA GLU A 385 -1.65 -5.60 -38.22
C GLU A 385 -2.15 -5.19 -36.84
N GLY A 386 -2.62 -6.16 -36.07
CA GLY A 386 -2.93 -6.01 -34.66
C GLY A 386 -2.25 -7.12 -33.87
N GLY A 387 -0.99 -6.94 -33.50
CA GLY A 387 -0.27 -7.94 -32.72
C GLY A 387 -0.19 -7.63 -31.24
N SER A 388 -0.51 -8.62 -30.40
CA SER A 388 -0.12 -8.68 -28.99
C SER A 388 -0.66 -7.55 -28.10
N GLY A 389 -0.10 -7.46 -26.89
CA GLY A 389 -0.29 -6.34 -25.96
C GLY A 389 0.10 -5.01 -26.60
N GLY A 390 0.96 -5.02 -27.62
CA GLY A 390 1.37 -3.84 -28.34
C GLY A 390 0.23 -3.14 -29.09
N ALA A 391 -0.58 -3.88 -29.83
CA ALA A 391 -1.80 -3.36 -30.43
C ALA A 391 -2.87 -3.08 -29.36
N LEU A 392 -3.06 -4.01 -28.41
CA LEU A 392 -4.08 -3.88 -27.36
C LEU A 392 -3.91 -2.61 -26.52
N GLY A 393 -2.66 -2.18 -26.28
CA GLY A 393 -2.31 -0.98 -25.51
C GLY A 393 -2.93 0.32 -26.03
N ILE A 394 -3.42 0.35 -27.27
CA ILE A 394 -4.15 1.48 -27.86
C ILE A 394 -5.47 1.07 -28.55
N ALA A 395 -5.94 -0.17 -28.34
CA ALA A 395 -7.09 -0.73 -29.06
C ALA A 395 -8.34 -0.98 -28.21
N MET A 396 -8.34 -0.68 -26.90
CA MET A 396 -9.48 -0.87 -25.99
C MET A 396 -10.63 0.14 -26.18
N GLY A 397 -11.22 0.17 -27.38
CA GLY A 397 -12.30 1.08 -27.76
C GLY A 397 -13.67 0.67 -27.19
N ASN A 398 -14.54 1.67 -27.00
CA ASN A 398 -15.98 1.44 -26.82
C ASN A 398 -16.55 0.71 -28.05
N ILE A 399 -16.17 1.18 -29.25
CA ILE A 399 -16.49 0.55 -30.53
C ILE A 399 -15.17 0.30 -31.27
N ILE A 400 -15.02 -0.91 -31.81
CA ILE A 400 -13.84 -1.39 -32.54
C ILE A 400 -14.28 -1.82 -33.93
N GLY A 401 -13.81 -1.09 -34.94
CA GLY A 401 -13.93 -1.44 -36.35
C GLY A 401 -12.64 -2.07 -36.83
N MET A 402 -12.72 -2.99 -37.80
CA MET A 402 -11.53 -3.63 -38.37
C MET A 402 -11.63 -3.70 -39.87
N LEU A 403 -10.57 -3.27 -40.57
CA LEU A 403 -10.48 -3.45 -42.00
C LEU A 403 -10.35 -4.94 -42.32
N SER A 404 -11.12 -5.37 -43.31
CA SER A 404 -11.32 -6.78 -43.62
C SER A 404 -10.07 -7.54 -44.07
N GLY A 405 -9.00 -6.84 -44.49
CA GLY A 405 -7.74 -7.41 -44.98
C GLY A 405 -6.63 -7.44 -43.92
N GLY A 406 -6.92 -6.90 -42.73
CA GLY A 406 -6.05 -6.95 -41.56
C GLY A 406 -6.23 -8.21 -40.72
N TYR A 407 -5.42 -8.32 -39.66
CA TYR A 407 -5.58 -9.34 -38.62
C TYR A 407 -5.45 -8.72 -37.21
N TYR A 408 -6.07 -9.35 -36.20
CA TYR A 408 -5.88 -8.97 -34.80
C TYR A 408 -5.72 -10.21 -33.92
N GLY A 409 -4.56 -10.39 -33.29
CA GLY A 409 -4.17 -11.63 -32.62
C GLY A 409 -3.23 -11.42 -31.43
N VAL A 410 -2.98 -12.51 -30.68
CA VAL A 410 -2.16 -12.52 -29.46
C VAL A 410 -0.69 -12.18 -29.72
N ILE A 411 -0.21 -12.46 -30.93
CA ILE A 411 1.13 -12.14 -31.44
C ILE A 411 1.08 -12.27 -32.98
N THR A 412 2.14 -11.90 -33.69
CA THR A 412 2.27 -12.20 -35.13
C THR A 412 2.19 -13.71 -35.39
N PRO A 413 1.68 -14.17 -36.54
CA PRO A 413 1.68 -15.59 -36.89
C PRO A 413 3.08 -16.23 -36.85
N GLU A 414 4.12 -15.50 -37.23
CA GLU A 414 5.51 -15.94 -37.09
C GLU A 414 5.94 -16.16 -35.64
N GLY A 415 5.54 -15.25 -34.75
CA GLY A 415 5.79 -15.38 -33.32
C GLY A 415 5.03 -16.58 -32.74
N ALA A 416 3.76 -16.75 -33.13
CA ALA A 416 2.94 -17.88 -32.69
C ALA A 416 3.52 -19.22 -33.17
N ALA A 417 3.89 -19.34 -34.45
CA ALA A 417 4.51 -20.55 -35.01
C ALA A 417 5.87 -20.84 -34.38
N SER A 418 6.66 -19.83 -34.05
CA SER A 418 7.94 -20.00 -33.35
C SER A 418 7.78 -20.51 -31.91
N ILE A 419 6.66 -20.19 -31.25
CA ILE A 419 6.37 -20.61 -29.86
C ILE A 419 5.70 -21.98 -29.81
N LEU A 420 4.73 -22.22 -30.70
CA LEU A 420 3.83 -23.38 -30.61
C LEU A 420 4.27 -24.57 -31.47
N CYS A 421 4.98 -24.34 -32.57
CA CYS A 421 5.49 -25.43 -33.41
C CYS A 421 6.90 -25.85 -32.99
N ARG A 422 7.15 -27.16 -32.98
CA ARG A 422 8.48 -27.73 -32.72
C ARG A 422 9.11 -28.16 -34.03
N TYR A 423 10.27 -27.60 -34.36
CA TYR A 423 11.07 -27.94 -35.55
C TYR A 423 12.25 -28.82 -35.15
N SER A 424 12.52 -29.84 -35.96
CA SER A 424 13.59 -30.81 -35.71
C SER A 424 14.99 -30.32 -36.11
N SER A 425 15.06 -29.37 -37.04
CA SER A 425 16.27 -28.68 -37.48
C SER A 425 15.93 -27.30 -38.07
N ASP A 426 16.94 -26.47 -38.31
CA ASP A 426 16.76 -25.20 -39.01
C ASP A 426 16.28 -25.40 -40.47
N GLU A 427 16.66 -26.51 -41.11
CA GLU A 427 16.19 -26.87 -42.44
C GLU A 427 14.72 -27.30 -42.44
N ASP A 428 14.30 -28.07 -41.43
CA ASP A 428 12.88 -28.42 -41.19
C ASP A 428 12.04 -27.17 -40.92
N LYS A 429 12.59 -26.22 -40.14
CA LYS A 429 11.97 -24.91 -39.94
C LYS A 429 11.85 -24.15 -41.25
N ALA A 430 12.93 -24.00 -42.03
CA ALA A 430 12.90 -23.27 -43.29
C ALA A 430 11.85 -23.82 -44.27
N ASN A 431 11.67 -25.14 -44.33
CA ASN A 431 10.72 -25.79 -45.22
C ASN A 431 9.25 -25.65 -44.80
N ARG A 432 8.97 -25.60 -43.49
CA ARG A 432 7.60 -25.65 -42.95
C ARG A 432 7.09 -24.34 -42.38
N PHE A 433 7.96 -23.44 -41.96
CA PHE A 433 7.61 -22.26 -41.15
C PHE A 433 6.50 -21.42 -41.79
N HIS A 434 6.58 -21.15 -43.09
CA HIS A 434 5.54 -20.38 -43.81
C HIS A 434 4.18 -21.09 -43.84
N HIS A 435 4.17 -22.41 -44.00
CA HIS A 435 2.95 -23.20 -43.97
C HIS A 435 2.34 -23.20 -42.56
N ASP A 436 3.17 -23.44 -41.54
CA ASP A 436 2.75 -23.45 -40.14
C ASP A 436 2.24 -22.05 -39.69
N CYS A 437 2.82 -20.96 -40.20
CA CYS A 437 2.31 -19.58 -39.98
C CYS A 437 0.91 -19.36 -40.58
N GLU A 438 0.69 -19.83 -41.82
CA GLU A 438 -0.61 -19.70 -42.47
C GLU A 438 -1.66 -20.58 -41.75
N GLU A 439 -1.31 -21.82 -41.39
CA GLU A 439 -2.21 -22.71 -40.65
C GLU A 439 -2.59 -22.13 -39.28
N ILE A 440 -1.61 -21.66 -38.49
CA ILE A 440 -1.88 -21.15 -37.14
C ILE A 440 -2.71 -19.87 -37.18
N SER A 441 -2.51 -19.01 -38.19
CA SER A 441 -3.32 -17.80 -38.38
C SER A 441 -4.81 -18.13 -38.54
N GLN A 442 -5.13 -19.18 -39.29
CA GLN A 442 -6.51 -19.63 -39.50
C GLN A 442 -7.07 -20.30 -38.24
N LYS A 443 -6.27 -21.11 -37.54
CA LYS A 443 -6.69 -21.81 -36.31
C LYS A 443 -6.92 -20.86 -35.14
N GLN A 444 -6.14 -19.79 -35.03
CA GLN A 444 -6.29 -18.76 -34.00
C GLN A 444 -7.45 -17.80 -34.27
N GLN A 445 -8.08 -17.88 -35.45
CA GLN A 445 -9.29 -17.12 -35.76
C GLN A 445 -9.07 -15.60 -35.64
N ILE A 446 -7.92 -15.12 -36.15
CA ILE A 446 -7.47 -13.72 -36.01
C ILE A 446 -8.00 -12.77 -37.09
N TYR A 447 -8.88 -13.25 -37.98
CA TYR A 447 -9.42 -12.46 -39.10
C TYR A 447 -10.78 -11.85 -38.76
N CYS A 448 -11.14 -10.79 -39.49
CA CYS A 448 -12.28 -9.93 -39.16
C CYS A 448 -13.62 -10.67 -39.00
N VAL A 449 -13.90 -11.69 -39.83
CA VAL A 449 -15.14 -12.48 -39.77
C VAL A 449 -15.22 -13.28 -38.47
N ASP A 450 -14.11 -13.91 -38.09
CA ASP A 450 -14.05 -14.70 -36.87
C ASP A 450 -14.08 -13.81 -35.63
N LEU A 451 -13.32 -12.71 -35.63
CA LEU A 451 -13.26 -11.77 -34.51
C LEU A 451 -14.60 -11.07 -34.27
N LYS A 452 -15.38 -10.79 -35.32
CA LYS A 452 -16.75 -10.30 -35.18
C LYS A 452 -17.66 -11.36 -34.57
N ARG A 453 -17.54 -12.62 -35.02
CA ARG A 453 -18.29 -13.76 -34.43
C ARG A 453 -17.95 -13.97 -32.95
N LEU A 454 -16.69 -13.76 -32.57
CA LEU A 454 -16.20 -13.88 -31.19
C LEU A 454 -16.53 -12.66 -30.31
N GLY A 455 -17.06 -11.57 -30.89
CA GLY A 455 -17.38 -10.34 -30.17
C GLY A 455 -16.16 -9.49 -29.80
N VAL A 456 -15.01 -9.72 -30.44
CA VAL A 456 -13.77 -8.94 -30.22
C VAL A 456 -13.86 -7.58 -30.93
N ILE A 457 -14.41 -7.57 -32.14
CA ILE A 457 -14.70 -6.36 -32.93
C ILE A 457 -16.20 -6.19 -33.13
N ASP A 458 -16.67 -4.95 -33.33
CA ASP A 458 -18.08 -4.63 -33.51
C ASP A 458 -18.46 -4.55 -35.00
N GLU A 459 -17.57 -4.03 -35.84
CA GLU A 459 -17.85 -3.80 -37.25
C GLU A 459 -16.68 -4.21 -38.16
N ILE A 460 -17.01 -4.79 -39.32
CA ILE A 460 -16.04 -5.09 -40.37
C ILE A 460 -16.16 -3.99 -41.41
N ILE A 461 -15.04 -3.32 -41.67
CA ILE A 461 -14.92 -2.29 -42.69
C ILE A 461 -14.33 -2.99 -43.92
N ASP A 462 -15.19 -3.27 -44.89
CA ASP A 462 -14.80 -4.01 -46.08
C ASP A 462 -13.77 -3.22 -46.94
N GLU A 463 -12.72 -3.89 -47.39
CA GLU A 463 -11.64 -3.33 -48.23
C GLU A 463 -11.92 -3.66 -49.69
N VAL A 464 -11.51 -2.78 -50.59
CA VAL A 464 -11.61 -3.01 -52.03
C VAL A 464 -10.23 -3.43 -52.56
N ASP A 465 -10.13 -4.63 -53.13
CA ASP A 465 -8.85 -5.24 -53.54
C ASP A 465 -8.01 -4.44 -54.56
N LYS A 466 -8.58 -3.39 -55.18
CA LYS A 466 -7.92 -2.55 -56.19
C LYS A 466 -7.46 -1.19 -55.65
N GLU A 467 -7.82 -0.82 -54.43
CA GLU A 467 -7.43 0.46 -53.83
C GLU A 467 -6.07 0.37 -53.14
N THR A 468 -5.31 1.44 -53.25
CA THR A 468 -3.94 1.58 -52.75
C THR A 468 -3.84 2.85 -51.90
N TYR A 469 -2.76 3.03 -51.13
CA TYR A 469 -2.62 4.19 -50.23
C TYR A 469 -2.68 5.54 -50.95
N ASP A 470 -2.28 5.59 -52.22
CA ASP A 470 -2.35 6.76 -53.10
C ASP A 470 -3.74 6.97 -53.75
N ASN A 471 -4.62 5.96 -53.73
CA ASN A 471 -5.97 6.05 -54.31
C ASN A 471 -6.94 5.08 -53.63
N CYS A 472 -7.55 5.53 -52.52
CA CYS A 472 -8.48 4.73 -51.71
C CYS A 472 -9.81 5.44 -51.36
N PRO A 473 -10.50 6.07 -52.33
CA PRO A 473 -11.70 6.87 -52.06
C PRO A 473 -12.85 6.07 -51.43
N ILE A 474 -13.02 4.80 -51.78
CA ILE A 474 -14.08 3.95 -51.26
C ILE A 474 -13.74 3.53 -49.83
N LEU A 475 -12.51 3.07 -49.56
CA LEU A 475 -12.08 2.72 -48.20
C LEU A 475 -12.19 3.91 -47.25
N LEU A 476 -11.69 5.09 -47.63
CA LEU A 476 -11.78 6.30 -46.80
C LEU A 476 -13.23 6.66 -46.51
N LYS A 477 -14.12 6.57 -47.51
CA LYS A 477 -15.57 6.76 -47.31
C LYS A 477 -16.13 5.77 -46.28
N ARG A 478 -15.71 4.50 -46.31
CA ARG A 478 -16.18 3.46 -45.37
C ARG A 478 -15.66 3.65 -43.95
N VAL A 479 -14.39 4.03 -43.80
CA VAL A 479 -13.81 4.37 -42.49
C VAL A 479 -14.52 5.60 -41.91
N ASN A 480 -14.79 6.59 -42.75
CA ASN A 480 -15.56 7.78 -42.41
C ASN A 480 -16.98 7.46 -41.95
N GLU A 481 -17.70 6.58 -42.67
CA GLU A 481 -19.02 6.06 -42.26
C GLU A 481 -18.97 5.45 -40.85
N PHE A 482 -17.99 4.57 -40.60
CA PHE A 482 -17.82 3.90 -39.31
C PHE A 482 -17.53 4.87 -38.15
N ILE A 483 -16.55 5.78 -38.31
CA ILE A 483 -16.18 6.72 -37.25
C ILE A 483 -17.34 7.67 -36.96
N THR A 484 -18.02 8.20 -37.99
CA THR A 484 -19.16 9.11 -37.83
C THR A 484 -20.33 8.44 -37.10
N ASN A 485 -20.68 7.20 -37.48
CA ASN A 485 -21.76 6.46 -36.83
C ASN A 485 -21.42 6.09 -35.38
N SER A 486 -20.16 5.72 -35.13
CA SER A 486 -19.65 5.41 -33.79
C SER A 486 -19.67 6.64 -32.88
N LEU A 487 -19.17 7.78 -33.35
CA LEU A 487 -19.18 9.04 -32.60
C LEU A 487 -20.61 9.50 -32.31
N THR A 488 -21.50 9.45 -33.30
CA THR A 488 -22.91 9.85 -33.15
C THR A 488 -23.63 9.01 -32.10
N THR A 489 -23.22 7.75 -31.94
CA THR A 489 -23.76 6.84 -30.93
C THR A 489 -23.18 7.15 -29.55
N LEU A 490 -21.85 7.23 -29.44
CA LEU A 490 -21.17 7.35 -28.16
C LEU A 490 -21.28 8.75 -27.53
N LEU A 491 -21.37 9.82 -28.33
CA LEU A 491 -21.53 11.17 -27.80
C LEU A 491 -22.89 11.43 -27.13
N LYS A 492 -23.87 10.53 -27.31
CA LYS A 492 -25.16 10.57 -26.62
C LYS A 492 -25.11 9.92 -25.23
N MET A 493 -24.03 9.21 -24.92
CA MET A 493 -23.86 8.51 -23.65
C MET A 493 -23.25 9.42 -22.61
N GLU A 494 -23.68 9.27 -21.36
CA GLU A 494 -23.05 9.95 -20.24
C GLU A 494 -21.63 9.40 -19.98
N PRO A 495 -20.71 10.19 -19.42
CA PRO A 495 -19.33 9.75 -19.15
C PRO A 495 -19.21 8.43 -18.37
N SER A 496 -20.09 8.20 -17.39
CA SER A 496 -20.13 6.94 -16.63
C SER A 496 -20.65 5.77 -17.46
N GLU A 497 -21.56 6.03 -18.40
CA GLU A 497 -22.10 5.02 -19.32
C GLU A 497 -21.05 4.56 -20.33
N LEU A 498 -20.19 5.47 -20.81
CA LEU A 498 -19.04 5.13 -21.66
C LEU A 498 -18.08 4.15 -20.95
N VAL A 499 -17.79 4.38 -19.67
CA VAL A 499 -16.94 3.47 -18.87
C VAL A 499 -17.65 2.13 -18.65
N LEU A 500 -18.94 2.16 -18.30
CA LEU A 500 -19.71 0.96 -18.00
C LEU A 500 -19.91 0.07 -19.24
N THR A 501 -20.23 0.65 -20.39
CA THR A 501 -20.44 -0.07 -21.65
C THR A 501 -19.16 -0.76 -22.10
N ARG A 502 -18.02 -0.06 -22.05
CA ARG A 502 -16.71 -0.65 -22.33
C ARG A 502 -16.38 -1.79 -21.35
N SER A 503 -16.58 -1.57 -20.05
CA SER A 503 -16.37 -2.61 -19.02
C SER A 503 -17.23 -3.86 -19.28
N LYS A 504 -18.52 -3.67 -19.58
CA LYS A 504 -19.44 -4.77 -19.95
C LYS A 504 -18.97 -5.51 -21.20
N LYS A 505 -18.58 -4.78 -22.26
CA LYS A 505 -18.07 -5.36 -23.51
C LYS A 505 -16.90 -6.31 -23.24
N PHE A 506 -15.85 -5.83 -22.58
CA PHE A 506 -14.68 -6.66 -22.29
C PHE A 506 -14.96 -7.77 -21.27
N ARG A 507 -15.92 -7.58 -20.35
CA ARG A 507 -16.35 -8.62 -19.41
C ARG A 507 -17.08 -9.79 -20.08
N LEU A 508 -17.77 -9.55 -21.19
CA LEU A 508 -18.50 -10.56 -21.96
C LEU A 508 -17.57 -11.40 -22.85
N MET A 509 -16.35 -10.96 -23.10
CA MET A 509 -15.39 -11.70 -23.92
C MET A 509 -14.83 -12.91 -23.15
N GLY A 510 -14.81 -14.07 -23.81
CA GLY A 510 -14.28 -15.33 -23.27
C GLY A 510 -15.35 -16.41 -23.15
N ILE A 511 -15.02 -17.62 -23.58
CA ILE A 511 -15.88 -18.81 -23.46
C ILE A 511 -15.28 -19.69 -22.36
N TYR A 512 -16.12 -20.09 -21.40
CA TYR A 512 -15.73 -20.98 -20.31
C TYR A 512 -16.88 -21.94 -19.98
N GLY A 513 -16.54 -23.17 -19.60
CA GLY A 513 -17.52 -24.16 -19.15
C GLY A 513 -18.00 -23.90 -17.72
N HIS A 514 -19.26 -24.25 -17.45
CA HIS A 514 -19.78 -24.38 -16.09
C HIS A 514 -19.84 -25.87 -15.74
N CYS A 515 -19.22 -26.29 -14.63
CA CYS A 515 -19.45 -27.62 -14.09
C CYS A 515 -20.86 -27.65 -13.47
N ASN A 516 -21.75 -28.53 -13.96
CA ASN A 516 -23.06 -28.78 -13.34
C ASN A 516 -22.96 -29.93 -12.33
N PRO A 517 -23.17 -29.70 -11.02
CA PRO A 517 -23.65 -30.73 -10.12
C PRO A 517 -25.17 -30.59 -10.01
N THR A 518 -25.94 -31.63 -10.33
CA THR A 518 -27.38 -31.70 -10.03
C THR A 518 -27.60 -31.92 -8.52
N PRO A 519 -28.42 -31.10 -7.83
CA PRO A 519 -29.02 -31.49 -6.56
C PRO A 519 -30.56 -31.54 -6.67
N LYS A 520 -31.15 -32.63 -6.15
CA LYS A 520 -32.58 -32.68 -5.81
C LYS A 520 -32.83 -31.83 -4.56
N ASN A 521 -33.86 -30.99 -4.63
CA ASN A 521 -34.51 -30.29 -3.51
C ASN A 521 -33.66 -29.28 -2.71
N SER A 522 -33.48 -28.08 -3.27
CA SER A 522 -33.32 -26.86 -2.46
C SER A 522 -33.93 -25.66 -3.18
N SER A 523 -34.55 -24.78 -2.41
CA SER A 523 -35.25 -23.57 -2.86
C SER A 523 -34.35 -22.71 -3.75
N PRO A 524 -34.88 -22.04 -4.78
CA PRO A 524 -34.05 -21.28 -5.69
C PRO A 524 -33.36 -20.14 -4.93
N VAL A 525 -32.03 -20.22 -4.82
CA VAL A 525 -31.19 -19.05 -4.54
C VAL A 525 -31.53 -18.01 -5.61
N PRO A 526 -31.73 -16.73 -5.26
CA PRO A 526 -32.02 -15.72 -6.27
C PRO A 526 -30.89 -15.77 -7.29
N ARG A 527 -31.21 -16.08 -8.55
CA ARG A 527 -30.27 -15.82 -9.63
C ARG A 527 -29.91 -14.34 -9.47
N LEU A 528 -28.64 -14.04 -9.23
CA LEU A 528 -28.13 -12.70 -9.49
C LEU A 528 -28.50 -12.41 -10.94
N GLY A 529 -29.58 -11.67 -11.13
CA GLY A 529 -30.09 -11.33 -12.44
C GLY A 529 -28.93 -10.72 -13.19
N GLY A 530 -28.54 -11.34 -14.30
CA GLY A 530 -27.75 -10.60 -15.29
C GLY A 530 -28.49 -9.30 -15.50
N ALA A 531 -27.80 -8.18 -15.29
CA ALA A 531 -28.41 -6.86 -15.16
C ALA A 531 -29.45 -6.62 -16.27
N THR A 532 -30.73 -6.89 -15.97
CA THR A 532 -31.84 -6.44 -16.79
C THR A 532 -31.90 -4.93 -16.58
N PRO A 533 -31.86 -4.14 -17.66
CA PRO A 533 -31.90 -2.69 -17.55
C PRO A 533 -33.22 -2.30 -16.89
N ALA A 534 -33.15 -1.50 -15.82
CA ALA A 534 -34.34 -0.94 -15.20
C ALA A 534 -35.13 -0.15 -16.26
N PRO A 535 -36.47 -0.31 -16.34
CA PRO A 535 -37.27 0.43 -17.31
C PRO A 535 -37.23 1.92 -16.98
N ILE A 536 -37.13 2.74 -18.03
CA ILE A 536 -37.16 4.21 -18.00
C ILE A 536 -38.44 4.65 -17.27
N ALA A 537 -38.30 5.05 -16.01
CA ALA A 537 -39.36 5.70 -15.25
C ALA A 537 -39.23 7.22 -15.41
N SER A 538 -40.25 7.80 -16.02
CA SER A 538 -40.43 9.23 -16.27
C SER A 538 -40.18 10.10 -15.04
N TYR A 539 -39.34 11.12 -15.21
CA TYR A 539 -39.06 12.18 -14.25
C TYR A 539 -40.32 13.01 -13.94
N LYS A 540 -40.56 13.33 -12.66
CA LYS A 540 -41.42 14.47 -12.24
C LYS A 540 -40.63 15.37 -11.27
N PRO A 541 -40.78 16.70 -11.35
CA PRO A 541 -39.92 17.64 -10.62
C PRO A 541 -40.33 17.80 -9.16
N VAL A 542 -39.29 18.13 -8.38
CA VAL A 542 -39.18 18.29 -6.93
C VAL A 542 -40.17 19.32 -6.35
N ALA A 543 -40.71 19.02 -5.16
CA ALA A 543 -41.30 19.99 -4.25
C ALA A 543 -40.31 20.34 -3.11
N THR A 544 -40.36 21.62 -2.75
CA THR A 544 -39.55 22.47 -1.85
C THR A 544 -39.11 21.93 -0.48
N PRO A 545 -38.07 22.54 0.13
CA PRO A 545 -37.31 22.01 1.25
C PRO A 545 -38.04 22.18 2.58
N GLN A 546 -38.21 21.07 3.31
CA GLN A 546 -38.59 21.10 4.72
C GLN A 546 -37.37 20.92 5.62
N GLN A 547 -37.37 21.74 6.66
CA GLN A 547 -36.39 21.86 7.74
C GLN A 547 -35.89 20.49 8.23
N ILE A 548 -34.59 20.27 8.13
CA ILE A 548 -33.94 19.13 8.79
C ILE A 548 -33.81 19.48 10.28
N ILE A 549 -34.66 18.83 11.06
CA ILE A 549 -34.53 18.67 12.50
C ILE A 549 -33.24 17.87 12.74
N THR A 550 -32.32 18.42 13.53
CA THR A 550 -31.09 17.76 13.97
C THR A 550 -31.40 16.58 14.87
N THR A 551 -31.34 15.37 14.34
CA THR A 551 -31.16 14.13 15.11
C THR A 551 -29.67 13.78 15.14
N GLN A 552 -29.10 13.70 16.35
CA GLN A 552 -27.71 13.32 16.60
C GLN A 552 -27.39 11.93 16.02
N SER A 553 -26.58 11.88 14.97
CA SER A 553 -25.95 10.66 14.46
C SER A 553 -24.74 10.30 15.34
N GLY A 554 -24.99 9.66 16.49
CA GLY A 554 -24.00 9.41 17.55
C GLY A 554 -22.85 8.43 17.22
N ASN A 555 -22.84 7.75 16.07
CA ASN A 555 -21.94 6.61 15.84
C ASN A 555 -20.59 6.90 15.15
N ALA A 556 -20.43 8.02 14.42
CA ALA A 556 -19.15 8.37 13.80
C ALA A 556 -18.20 9.17 14.71
N ALA A 557 -18.72 9.81 15.77
CA ALA A 557 -17.94 10.74 16.60
C ALA A 557 -16.78 10.06 17.34
N GLY A 558 -17.01 8.85 17.89
CA GLY A 558 -15.97 8.07 18.57
C GLY A 558 -14.82 7.69 17.62
N LEU A 559 -15.17 7.22 16.42
CA LEU A 559 -14.21 6.86 15.38
C LEU A 559 -13.36 8.06 14.95
N ILE A 560 -13.99 9.23 14.75
CA ILE A 560 -13.29 10.47 14.40
C ILE A 560 -12.34 10.89 15.53
N ASN A 561 -12.76 10.78 16.80
CA ASN A 561 -11.90 11.07 17.94
C ASN A 561 -10.67 10.17 17.99
N PHE A 562 -10.82 8.88 17.68
CA PHE A 562 -9.69 7.95 17.61
C PHE A 562 -8.72 8.35 16.48
N ILE A 563 -9.23 8.57 15.27
CA ILE A 563 -8.40 8.97 14.12
C ILE A 563 -7.68 10.29 14.41
N ALA A 564 -8.35 11.24 15.06
CA ALA A 564 -7.77 12.52 15.45
C ALA A 564 -6.61 12.34 16.45
N ASP A 565 -6.79 11.50 17.45
CA ASP A 565 -5.79 11.16 18.46
C ASP A 565 -4.55 10.53 17.80
N VAL A 566 -4.72 9.50 16.97
CA VAL A 566 -3.61 8.85 16.25
C VAL A 566 -2.90 9.84 15.32
N THR A 567 -3.64 10.68 14.59
CA THR A 567 -3.07 11.68 13.67
C THR A 567 -2.17 12.70 14.38
N VAL A 568 -2.45 13.02 15.64
CA VAL A 568 -1.69 14.00 16.42
C VAL A 568 -0.59 13.33 17.25
N ASN A 569 -0.90 12.21 17.92
CA ASN A 569 -0.10 11.67 19.02
C ASN A 569 0.67 10.39 18.68
N ALA A 570 0.50 9.80 17.49
CA ALA A 570 1.30 8.63 17.13
C ALA A 570 2.77 9.01 16.93
N ASN A 571 3.69 8.25 17.56
CA ASN A 571 5.15 8.38 17.42
C ASN A 571 5.59 8.51 15.95
N ILE A 572 4.93 7.73 15.08
CA ILE A 572 5.08 7.74 13.65
C ILE A 572 3.68 7.98 13.07
N SER A 573 3.53 8.98 12.21
CA SER A 573 2.24 9.33 11.63
C SER A 573 2.38 9.76 10.18
N LEU A 574 1.30 9.62 9.41
CA LEU A 574 1.21 10.14 8.04
C LEU A 574 1.41 11.66 8.01
N ARG A 575 0.88 12.35 9.03
CA ARG A 575 1.02 13.80 9.22
C ARG A 575 2.50 14.24 9.24
N ASN A 576 3.35 13.50 9.93
CA ASN A 576 4.77 13.83 10.07
C ASN A 576 5.64 13.30 8.92
N LYS A 577 5.03 12.64 7.90
CA LYS A 577 5.71 12.06 6.72
C LYS A 577 6.84 11.07 7.05
N ASN A 578 6.73 10.39 8.18
CA ASN A 578 7.69 9.37 8.63
C ASN A 578 7.22 7.93 8.32
N VAL A 579 6.17 7.79 7.52
CA VAL A 579 5.66 6.50 7.05
C VAL A 579 6.25 6.24 5.65
N PRO A 580 6.81 5.04 5.39
CA PRO A 580 7.29 4.65 4.07
C PRO A 580 6.25 4.85 2.97
N SER A 581 6.69 5.26 1.77
CA SER A 581 5.81 5.61 0.65
C SER A 581 5.08 4.43 0.03
N ASP A 582 5.56 3.21 0.28
CA ASP A 582 5.00 1.93 -0.13
C ASP A 582 3.93 1.41 0.83
N CYS A 583 3.66 2.10 1.94
CA CYS A 583 2.54 1.81 2.83
C CYS A 583 1.25 2.48 2.32
N PHE A 584 0.31 1.68 1.81
CA PHE A 584 -0.99 2.18 1.31
C PHE A 584 -2.17 1.34 1.83
N VAL A 585 -3.39 1.84 1.65
CA VAL A 585 -4.60 1.11 2.04
C VAL A 585 -4.70 -0.19 1.24
N ILE A 586 -4.63 -1.32 1.94
CA ILE A 586 -4.76 -2.65 1.35
C ILE A 586 -6.20 -2.88 0.91
N LYS A 587 -6.37 -3.17 -0.38
CA LYS A 587 -7.68 -3.54 -0.95
C LYS A 587 -7.89 -5.03 -0.79
N ARG A 588 -9.14 -5.45 -0.52
CA ARG A 588 -9.51 -6.86 -0.53
C ARG A 588 -9.20 -7.50 -1.88
N LEU A 589 -8.68 -8.72 -1.88
CA LEU A 589 -8.58 -9.51 -3.09
C LEU A 589 -9.96 -10.04 -3.50
N GLU A 590 -10.32 -9.89 -4.78
CA GLU A 590 -11.46 -10.59 -5.35
C GLU A 590 -11.11 -12.08 -5.45
N PRO A 591 -11.78 -12.98 -4.71
CA PRO A 591 -11.36 -14.38 -4.67
C PRO A 591 -11.54 -15.06 -6.02
N GLU A 592 -10.65 -15.99 -6.34
CA GLU A 592 -10.93 -16.97 -7.39
C GLU A 592 -12.17 -17.81 -7.01
N LYS A 593 -12.92 -18.36 -7.98
CA LYS A 593 -14.12 -19.13 -7.63
C LYS A 593 -13.73 -20.39 -6.86
N ILE A 594 -14.18 -20.50 -5.61
CA ILE A 594 -14.17 -21.77 -4.86
C ILE A 594 -14.97 -22.80 -5.66
N ILE A 595 -14.33 -23.88 -6.09
CA ILE A 595 -15.03 -25.00 -6.75
C ILE A 595 -15.88 -25.69 -5.67
N GLU A 596 -17.20 -25.83 -5.87
CA GLU A 596 -18.11 -26.48 -4.90
C GLU A 596 -17.61 -27.85 -4.43
N LYS A 597 -16.89 -28.58 -5.30
CA LYS A 597 -16.26 -29.87 -5.00
C LYS A 597 -15.24 -29.80 -3.84
N ALA A 598 -14.47 -28.72 -3.73
CA ALA A 598 -13.49 -28.52 -2.66
C ALA A 598 -14.13 -28.37 -1.27
N ARG A 599 -15.44 -28.06 -1.19
CA ARG A 599 -16.18 -27.99 0.08
C ARG A 599 -16.64 -29.35 0.59
N VAL A 600 -16.95 -30.29 -0.32
CA VAL A 600 -17.61 -31.56 0.05
C VAL A 600 -16.64 -32.60 0.62
N ASP A 601 -15.38 -32.61 0.15
CA ASP A 601 -14.37 -33.62 0.55
C ASP A 601 -13.25 -33.05 1.45
N SER A 602 -13.44 -31.86 2.03
CA SER A 602 -12.44 -31.21 2.89
C SER A 602 -12.31 -31.86 4.28
N PRO A 603 -11.14 -31.76 4.95
CA PRO A 603 -10.97 -32.25 6.32
C PRO A 603 -11.95 -31.59 7.31
N LYS A 604 -12.35 -30.34 7.03
CA LYS A 604 -13.41 -29.64 7.79
C LYS A 604 -14.78 -30.31 7.63
N CYS A 605 -15.14 -30.67 6.39
CA CYS A 605 -16.39 -31.37 6.11
C CYS A 605 -16.43 -32.76 6.77
N ILE A 606 -15.30 -33.48 6.78
CA ILE A 606 -15.17 -34.77 7.47
C ILE A 606 -15.40 -34.59 8.98
N LEU A 607 -14.74 -33.60 9.60
CA LEU A 607 -14.94 -33.32 11.02
C LEU A 607 -16.40 -32.99 11.35
N ASP A 608 -17.04 -32.13 10.56
CA ASP A 608 -18.41 -31.67 10.83
C ASP A 608 -19.46 -32.78 10.63
N ASN A 609 -19.26 -33.66 9.64
CA ASN A 609 -20.23 -34.70 9.31
C ASN A 609 -19.99 -36.05 10.00
N GLN A 610 -18.72 -36.40 10.23
CA GLN A 610 -18.31 -37.75 10.68
C GLN A 610 -17.57 -37.73 12.03
N GLY A 611 -17.14 -36.55 12.50
CA GLY A 611 -16.50 -36.39 13.81
C GLY A 611 -14.99 -36.62 13.81
N PRO A 612 -14.34 -36.45 14.97
CA PRO A 612 -12.88 -36.41 15.09
C PRO A 612 -12.21 -37.75 14.79
N ASP A 613 -12.79 -38.89 15.19
CA ASP A 613 -12.19 -40.21 14.94
C ASP A 613 -12.14 -40.54 13.44
N ALA A 614 -13.19 -40.19 12.70
CA ALA A 614 -13.22 -40.33 11.24
C ALA A 614 -12.18 -39.45 10.55
N LEU A 615 -11.96 -38.23 11.07
CA LEU A 615 -10.90 -37.37 10.57
C LEU A 615 -9.50 -37.93 10.88
N VAL A 616 -9.26 -38.51 12.06
CA VAL A 616 -7.98 -39.18 12.37
C VAL A 616 -7.72 -40.34 11.41
N GLU A 617 -8.75 -41.14 11.13
CA GLU A 617 -8.64 -42.23 10.16
C GLU A 617 -8.39 -41.71 8.74
N TRP A 618 -9.04 -40.61 8.35
CA TRP A 618 -8.74 -39.94 7.09
C TRP A 618 -7.29 -39.48 7.01
N ILE A 619 -6.73 -38.89 8.08
CA ILE A 619 -5.32 -38.47 8.14
C ILE A 619 -4.39 -39.66 7.93
N ARG A 620 -4.64 -40.80 8.60
CA ARG A 620 -3.81 -42.01 8.45
C ARG A 620 -3.80 -42.56 7.04
N ASN A 621 -4.91 -42.40 6.31
CA ASN A 621 -5.06 -42.88 4.95
C ASN A 621 -4.50 -41.91 3.90
N GLN A 622 -4.00 -40.73 4.29
CA GLN A 622 -3.35 -39.82 3.36
C GLN A 622 -1.96 -40.32 2.97
N LYS A 623 -1.72 -40.42 1.66
CA LYS A 623 -0.38 -40.66 1.11
C LYS A 623 0.48 -39.40 1.17
N GLU A 624 -0.13 -38.25 0.88
CA GLU A 624 0.54 -36.95 0.84
C GLU A 624 0.85 -36.41 2.24
N VAL A 625 1.88 -35.56 2.33
CA VAL A 625 2.12 -34.77 3.54
C VAL A 625 1.08 -33.66 3.63
N LEU A 626 0.41 -33.58 4.78
CA LEU A 626 -0.59 -32.56 5.05
C LEU A 626 0.06 -31.22 5.41
N ILE A 627 -0.59 -30.12 5.05
CA ILE A 627 -0.07 -28.76 5.24
C ILE A 627 -0.93 -28.00 6.24
N THR A 628 -0.29 -27.41 7.24
CA THR A 628 -0.87 -26.40 8.13
C THR A 628 -0.28 -25.04 7.81
N ASP A 629 -1.11 -24.07 7.40
CA ASP A 629 -0.66 -22.67 7.21
C ASP A 629 -0.63 -21.92 8.55
N THR A 630 0.51 -21.32 8.90
CA THR A 630 0.66 -20.52 10.14
C THR A 630 0.69 -19.01 9.90
N THR A 631 0.46 -18.57 8.65
CA THR A 631 0.59 -17.15 8.25
C THR A 631 -0.23 -16.21 9.14
N MET A 632 -1.46 -16.59 9.48
CA MET A 632 -2.38 -15.75 10.26
C MET A 632 -2.12 -15.75 11.78
N ARG A 633 -1.26 -16.64 12.31
CA ARG A 633 -0.98 -16.77 13.76
C ARG A 633 0.50 -16.74 14.10
N ASP A 634 1.25 -17.83 13.91
CA ASP A 634 2.63 -17.91 14.43
C ASP A 634 3.63 -17.09 13.62
N ALA A 635 3.41 -16.97 12.31
CA ALA A 635 4.29 -16.21 11.44
C ALA A 635 4.31 -14.73 11.83
N GLN A 636 3.14 -14.11 11.93
CA GLN A 636 3.03 -12.73 12.39
C GLN A 636 3.42 -12.55 13.87
N GLN A 637 3.26 -13.59 14.71
CA GLN A 637 3.72 -13.54 16.09
C GLN A 637 5.25 -13.46 16.15
N SER A 638 5.93 -14.14 15.25
CA SER A 638 7.39 -14.21 15.19
C SER A 638 8.03 -12.99 14.53
N LEU A 639 7.45 -12.53 13.40
CA LEU A 639 7.99 -11.44 12.59
C LEU A 639 7.47 -10.06 13.03
N LEU A 640 6.16 -9.95 13.30
CA LEU A 640 5.46 -8.66 13.43
C LEU A 640 4.89 -8.42 14.84
N ALA A 641 5.48 -9.06 15.86
CA ALA A 641 5.04 -8.98 17.24
C ALA A 641 3.52 -9.20 17.42
N THR A 642 2.91 -10.07 16.60
CA THR A 642 1.47 -10.40 16.66
C THR A 642 0.53 -9.22 16.33
N ARG A 643 1.00 -8.20 15.61
CA ARG A 643 0.23 -6.97 15.39
C ARG A 643 -0.72 -6.98 14.18
N VAL A 644 -0.79 -8.07 13.41
CA VAL A 644 -1.69 -8.13 12.25
C VAL A 644 -3.15 -8.09 12.72
N ARG A 645 -3.90 -7.12 12.18
CA ARG A 645 -5.27 -6.77 12.56
C ARG A 645 -6.29 -7.61 11.83
N THR A 646 -7.46 -7.75 12.42
CA THR A 646 -8.58 -8.49 11.80
C THR A 646 -8.94 -7.93 10.42
N ALA A 647 -8.89 -6.60 10.23
CA ALA A 647 -9.13 -5.96 8.92
C ALA A 647 -8.27 -6.57 7.79
N ASP A 648 -6.97 -6.76 8.03
CA ASP A 648 -6.05 -7.27 7.02
C ASP A 648 -6.22 -8.77 6.81
N LEU A 649 -6.46 -9.54 7.88
CA LEU A 649 -6.79 -10.97 7.78
C LEU A 649 -8.05 -11.18 6.92
N LEU A 650 -9.07 -10.35 7.12
CA LEU A 650 -10.32 -10.40 6.36
C LEU A 650 -10.14 -9.98 4.90
N SER A 651 -9.17 -9.11 4.58
CA SER A 651 -8.89 -8.66 3.21
C SER A 651 -8.43 -9.80 2.27
N VAL A 652 -7.93 -10.89 2.84
CA VAL A 652 -7.33 -12.03 2.12
C VAL A 652 -7.97 -13.39 2.46
N ALA A 653 -8.90 -13.44 3.42
CA ALA A 653 -9.48 -14.68 3.93
C ALA A 653 -10.09 -15.59 2.85
N GLU A 654 -10.89 -15.05 1.92
CA GLU A 654 -11.51 -15.87 0.88
C GLU A 654 -10.49 -16.39 -0.13
N GLU A 655 -9.45 -15.61 -0.45
CA GLU A 655 -8.37 -16.09 -1.33
C GLU A 655 -7.62 -17.26 -0.68
N HIS A 656 -7.36 -17.19 0.62
CA HIS A 656 -6.81 -18.31 1.39
C HIS A 656 -7.72 -19.55 1.33
N SER A 657 -9.04 -19.36 1.51
CA SER A 657 -10.04 -20.43 1.38
C SER A 657 -10.01 -21.11 0.00
N CYS A 658 -9.65 -20.36 -1.06
CA CYS A 658 -9.55 -20.87 -2.43
C CYS A 658 -8.22 -21.58 -2.71
N GLN A 659 -7.09 -20.94 -2.41
CA GLN A 659 -5.76 -21.42 -2.83
C GLN A 659 -5.19 -22.49 -1.91
N LEU A 660 -5.67 -22.56 -0.67
CA LEU A 660 -5.27 -23.56 0.33
C LEU A 660 -6.39 -24.57 0.59
N ASP A 661 -7.20 -24.87 -0.43
CA ASP A 661 -8.32 -25.81 -0.33
C ASP A 661 -7.91 -27.25 0.01
N HIS A 662 -6.67 -27.63 -0.31
CA HIS A 662 -6.03 -28.90 0.09
C HIS A 662 -5.25 -28.82 1.41
N ALA A 663 -5.22 -27.69 2.11
CA ALA A 663 -4.58 -27.60 3.42
C ALA A 663 -5.36 -28.39 4.47
N PHE A 664 -4.65 -29.00 5.41
CA PHE A 664 -5.26 -29.66 6.55
C PHE A 664 -5.91 -28.64 7.47
N SER A 665 -5.13 -27.65 7.92
CA SER A 665 -5.61 -26.61 8.81
C SER A 665 -4.96 -25.26 8.52
N MET A 666 -5.58 -24.22 9.04
CA MET A 666 -5.02 -22.89 9.14
C MET A 666 -4.91 -22.54 10.61
N GLU A 667 -3.69 -22.32 11.06
CA GLU A 667 -3.44 -21.84 12.40
C GLU A 667 -3.65 -20.32 12.44
N MET A 668 -4.73 -19.90 13.11
CA MET A 668 -5.25 -18.53 13.03
C MET A 668 -5.62 -17.93 14.39
N TRP A 669 -5.38 -18.68 15.48
CA TRP A 669 -5.83 -18.28 16.82
C TRP A 669 -5.00 -18.88 17.96
N GLY A 670 -5.25 -18.42 19.19
CA GLY A 670 -4.48 -18.84 20.36
C GLY A 670 -3.06 -18.24 20.38
N GLY A 671 -2.16 -18.82 21.17
CA GLY A 671 -0.86 -18.21 21.42
C GLY A 671 -1.01 -16.78 21.98
N ALA A 672 -0.22 -15.83 21.47
CA ALA A 672 -0.28 -14.43 21.91
C ALA A 672 -1.47 -13.64 21.31
N THR A 673 -2.11 -14.15 20.25
CA THR A 673 -3.13 -13.39 19.51
C THR A 673 -4.30 -12.96 20.39
N PHE A 674 -4.73 -13.80 21.33
CA PHE A 674 -5.89 -13.53 22.19
C PHE A 674 -5.70 -12.30 23.08
N ASP A 675 -4.56 -12.23 23.78
CA ASP A 675 -4.17 -11.07 24.60
C ASP A 675 -3.92 -9.85 23.73
N VAL A 676 -3.17 -10.00 22.65
CA VAL A 676 -2.77 -8.88 21.79
C VAL A 676 -3.97 -8.20 21.12
N CYS A 677 -5.01 -8.96 20.76
CA CYS A 677 -6.27 -8.41 20.28
C CYS A 677 -6.84 -7.37 21.26
N TYR A 678 -6.95 -7.71 22.54
CA TYR A 678 -7.47 -6.78 23.55
C TYR A 678 -6.47 -5.68 23.93
N SER A 679 -5.22 -6.05 24.19
CA SER A 679 -4.20 -5.19 24.79
C SER A 679 -3.64 -4.14 23.83
N PHE A 680 -3.50 -4.46 22.54
CA PHE A 680 -2.80 -3.59 21.58
C PHE A 680 -3.61 -3.26 20.33
N LEU A 681 -4.46 -4.17 19.87
CA LEU A 681 -5.25 -3.96 18.65
C LEU A 681 -6.64 -3.41 18.96
N HIS A 682 -7.05 -3.45 20.22
CA HIS A 682 -8.35 -3.02 20.72
C HIS A 682 -9.54 -3.64 19.96
N GLU A 683 -9.41 -4.92 19.64
CA GLU A 683 -10.43 -5.72 18.95
C GLU A 683 -10.71 -7.02 19.70
N SER A 684 -11.90 -7.59 19.47
CA SER A 684 -12.27 -8.87 20.07
C SER A 684 -11.67 -10.02 19.27
N PRO A 685 -10.87 -10.92 19.90
CA PRO A 685 -10.41 -12.12 19.23
C PRO A 685 -11.59 -13.00 18.82
N TRP A 686 -12.69 -13.03 19.59
CA TRP A 686 -13.88 -13.84 19.28
C TRP A 686 -14.55 -13.40 17.98
N GLU A 687 -14.59 -12.10 17.74
CA GLU A 687 -15.13 -11.57 16.50
C GLU A 687 -14.22 -11.88 15.31
N ARG A 688 -12.90 -11.78 15.50
CA ARG A 688 -11.91 -12.27 14.52
C ARG A 688 -12.18 -13.72 14.13
N LEU A 689 -12.41 -14.60 15.11
CA LEU A 689 -12.70 -16.02 14.87
C LEU A 689 -13.97 -16.20 14.03
N ARG A 690 -15.08 -15.57 14.43
CA ARG A 690 -16.36 -15.68 13.72
C ARG A 690 -16.29 -15.15 12.29
N LEU A 691 -15.69 -13.97 12.10
CA LEU A 691 -15.59 -13.34 10.78
C LEU A 691 -14.70 -14.14 9.82
N LEU A 692 -13.57 -14.66 10.31
CA LEU A 692 -12.73 -15.57 9.51
C LEU A 692 -13.47 -16.87 9.21
N ARG A 693 -14.17 -17.45 10.19
CA ARG A 693 -14.90 -18.71 9.98
C ARG A 693 -15.97 -18.58 8.92
N LYS A 694 -16.66 -17.43 8.86
CA LYS A 694 -17.66 -17.12 7.83
C LYS A 694 -17.04 -17.06 6.43
N ARG A 695 -15.83 -16.52 6.29
CA ARG A 695 -15.15 -16.33 4.99
C ARG A 695 -14.35 -17.55 4.53
N ILE A 696 -13.91 -18.37 5.48
CA ILE A 696 -13.16 -19.60 5.22
C ILE A 696 -14.00 -20.72 5.79
N PRO A 697 -14.89 -21.37 5.03
CA PRO A 697 -15.76 -22.44 5.56
C PRO A 697 -15.17 -23.85 5.43
N ASN A 698 -14.14 -24.05 4.60
CA ASN A 698 -13.65 -25.37 4.16
C ASN A 698 -12.36 -25.87 4.81
N ILE A 699 -11.59 -25.01 5.49
CA ILE A 699 -10.29 -25.38 6.08
C ILE A 699 -10.45 -25.54 7.61
N LEU A 700 -9.84 -26.54 8.24
CA LEU A 700 -9.89 -26.64 9.71
C LEU A 700 -9.23 -25.42 10.34
N PHE A 701 -9.86 -24.83 11.36
CA PHE A 701 -9.20 -23.78 12.16
C PHE A 701 -8.44 -24.40 13.31
N GLN A 702 -7.16 -24.03 13.42
CA GLN A 702 -6.26 -24.50 14.45
C GLN A 702 -5.85 -23.37 15.40
N MET A 703 -5.72 -23.70 16.68
CA MET A 703 -5.18 -22.81 17.70
C MET A 703 -4.10 -23.46 18.56
N LEU A 704 -3.19 -22.63 19.07
CA LEU A 704 -2.24 -23.02 20.11
C LEU A 704 -2.81 -22.73 21.51
N LEU A 705 -2.90 -23.77 22.34
CA LEU A 705 -3.46 -23.75 23.70
C LEU A 705 -2.45 -24.29 24.71
N ARG A 706 -2.26 -23.59 25.83
CA ARG A 706 -1.45 -24.06 26.97
C ARG A 706 -2.34 -24.89 27.90
N GLY A 707 -1.85 -26.00 28.43
CA GLY A 707 -2.60 -26.93 29.30
C GLY A 707 -3.41 -26.23 30.40
N ARG A 708 -2.77 -25.89 31.53
CA ARG A 708 -3.47 -25.24 32.66
C ARG A 708 -3.67 -23.74 32.52
N ASN A 709 -3.03 -23.14 31.53
CA ASN A 709 -3.02 -21.69 31.33
C ASN A 709 -3.96 -21.26 30.20
N ALA A 710 -4.55 -22.18 29.43
CA ALA A 710 -5.30 -21.89 28.21
C ALA A 710 -4.52 -20.91 27.31
N VAL A 711 -4.97 -19.65 27.20
CA VAL A 711 -4.27 -18.59 26.46
C VAL A 711 -3.56 -17.58 27.38
N GLY A 712 -3.75 -17.69 28.69
CA GLY A 712 -3.24 -16.80 29.73
C GLY A 712 -1.83 -17.09 30.26
N TYR A 713 -1.47 -16.38 31.34
CA TYR A 713 -0.13 -16.39 31.95
C TYR A 713 -0.06 -16.98 33.37
N THR A 714 -1.20 -17.43 33.91
CA THR A 714 -1.29 -18.09 35.22
C THR A 714 -2.10 -19.37 35.09
N ASN A 715 -2.12 -20.22 36.11
CA ASN A 715 -2.99 -21.39 36.14
C ASN A 715 -4.44 -20.95 36.39
N TYR A 716 -5.37 -21.60 35.70
CA TYR A 716 -6.81 -21.33 35.81
C TYR A 716 -7.54 -22.57 36.35
N PRO A 717 -8.69 -22.38 37.02
CA PRO A 717 -9.51 -23.52 37.44
C PRO A 717 -10.05 -24.29 36.22
N ASP A 718 -10.26 -25.60 36.43
CA ASP A 718 -10.65 -26.51 35.35
C ASP A 718 -11.96 -26.06 34.66
N ASN A 719 -12.91 -25.49 35.42
CA ASN A 719 -14.18 -25.03 34.86
C ASN A 719 -14.02 -23.87 33.86
N LEU A 720 -13.08 -22.95 34.12
CA LEU A 720 -12.76 -21.85 33.19
C LEU A 720 -12.08 -22.35 31.92
N ILE A 721 -11.16 -23.31 32.04
CA ILE A 721 -10.48 -23.92 30.88
C ILE A 721 -11.49 -24.66 30.00
N LYS A 722 -12.35 -25.48 30.62
CA LYS A 722 -13.42 -26.20 29.93
C LYS A 722 -14.35 -25.24 29.17
N GLU A 723 -14.83 -24.20 29.86
CA GLU A 723 -15.73 -23.22 29.25
C GLU A 723 -15.05 -22.48 28.10
N PHE A 724 -13.78 -22.12 28.22
CA PHE A 724 -13.01 -21.53 27.13
C PHE A 724 -12.97 -22.43 25.89
N VAL A 725 -12.65 -23.72 26.08
CA VAL A 725 -12.62 -24.70 24.98
C VAL A 725 -13.99 -24.83 24.32
N PHE A 726 -15.07 -24.93 25.10
CA PHE A 726 -16.43 -25.02 24.56
C PHE A 726 -16.82 -23.77 23.77
N GLN A 727 -16.52 -22.57 24.27
CA GLN A 727 -16.79 -21.33 23.54
C GLN A 727 -15.94 -21.21 22.27
N ALA A 728 -14.67 -21.62 22.30
CA ALA A 728 -13.80 -21.65 21.11
C ALA A 728 -14.34 -22.62 20.05
N ALA A 729 -14.70 -23.84 20.45
CA ALA A 729 -15.29 -24.83 19.55
C ALA A 729 -16.61 -24.35 18.96
N LYS A 730 -17.49 -23.76 19.78
CA LYS A 730 -18.78 -23.18 19.36
C LYS A 730 -18.62 -22.06 18.34
N ASN A 731 -17.59 -21.22 18.49
CA ASN A 731 -17.33 -20.10 17.59
C ASN A 731 -16.56 -20.49 16.32
N GLY A 732 -16.17 -21.76 16.15
CA GLY A 732 -15.62 -22.28 14.89
C GLY A 732 -14.20 -22.83 14.94
N MET A 733 -13.62 -23.04 16.14
CA MET A 733 -12.34 -23.71 16.32
C MET A 733 -12.46 -25.23 16.13
N ASP A 734 -11.50 -25.85 15.45
CA ASP A 734 -11.57 -27.26 15.07
C ASP A 734 -10.42 -28.11 15.63
N VAL A 735 -9.20 -27.58 15.63
CA VAL A 735 -7.99 -28.25 16.11
C VAL A 735 -7.39 -27.46 17.27
N PHE A 736 -7.28 -28.11 18.43
CA PHE A 736 -6.67 -27.55 19.62
C PHE A 736 -5.30 -28.20 19.81
N ARG A 737 -4.26 -27.44 19.47
CA ARG A 737 -2.87 -27.83 19.70
C ARG A 737 -2.50 -27.51 21.14
N ILE A 738 -2.51 -28.52 22.01
CA ILE A 738 -2.36 -28.38 23.46
C ILE A 738 -0.91 -28.66 23.85
N PHE A 739 -0.26 -27.76 24.57
CA PHE A 739 1.11 -27.96 25.05
C PHE A 739 1.28 -27.58 26.52
N ASP A 740 2.33 -28.13 27.12
CA ASP A 740 2.86 -27.74 28.42
C ASP A 740 4.31 -27.26 28.26
N CYS A 741 4.72 -26.23 29.01
CA CYS A 741 6.05 -25.65 28.85
C CYS A 741 7.20 -26.54 29.33
N PHE A 742 6.91 -27.63 30.04
CA PHE A 742 7.86 -28.66 30.47
C PHE A 742 7.50 -30.07 29.98
N ASN A 743 6.58 -30.19 29.03
CA ASN A 743 6.00 -31.46 28.57
C ASN A 743 5.32 -32.27 29.69
N ASP A 744 4.79 -31.62 30.73
CA ASP A 744 3.96 -32.31 31.73
C ASP A 744 2.58 -32.65 31.13
N VAL A 745 2.44 -33.92 30.71
CA VAL A 745 1.19 -34.44 30.13
C VAL A 745 0.01 -34.35 31.09
N SER A 746 0.25 -34.39 32.41
CA SER A 746 -0.83 -34.28 33.40
C SER A 746 -1.50 -32.90 33.39
N SER A 747 -0.78 -31.85 32.99
CA SER A 747 -1.29 -30.49 32.88
C SER A 747 -2.23 -30.31 31.66
N MET A 748 -2.12 -31.21 30.68
CA MET A 748 -2.89 -31.16 29.42
C MET A 748 -4.23 -31.89 29.49
N VAL A 749 -4.43 -32.77 30.49
CA VAL A 749 -5.60 -33.66 30.61
C VAL A 749 -6.93 -32.91 30.58
N THR A 750 -7.05 -31.80 31.31
CA THR A 750 -8.30 -31.01 31.36
C THR A 750 -8.68 -30.49 29.97
N CYS A 751 -7.70 -29.95 29.23
CA CYS A 751 -7.92 -29.47 27.86
C CYS A 751 -8.31 -30.62 26.92
N VAL A 752 -7.58 -31.75 26.96
CA VAL A 752 -7.87 -32.91 26.09
C VAL A 752 -9.29 -33.41 26.31
N LYS A 753 -9.71 -33.57 27.57
CA LYS A 753 -11.09 -33.98 27.89
C LYS A 753 -12.12 -32.98 27.36
N ALA A 754 -11.93 -31.68 27.60
CA ALA A 754 -12.83 -30.64 27.12
C ALA A 754 -12.97 -30.62 25.59
N VAL A 755 -11.85 -30.77 24.87
CA VAL A 755 -11.82 -30.77 23.40
C VAL A 755 -12.55 -31.99 22.84
N LYS A 756 -12.36 -33.16 23.47
CA LYS A 756 -13.09 -34.39 23.11
C LYS A 756 -14.59 -34.26 23.38
N GLU A 757 -14.97 -33.72 24.54
CA GLU A 757 -16.36 -33.43 24.88
C GLU A 757 -16.99 -32.45 23.87
N ALA A 758 -16.21 -31.48 23.37
CA ALA A 758 -16.62 -30.55 22.31
C ALA A 758 -16.62 -31.17 20.89
N LYS A 759 -16.26 -32.46 20.75
CA LYS A 759 -16.15 -33.20 19.48
C LYS A 759 -15.20 -32.57 18.47
N LYS A 760 -14.07 -32.05 18.95
CA LYS A 760 -13.01 -31.40 18.16
C LYS A 760 -11.70 -32.20 18.24
N ILE A 761 -10.70 -31.82 17.44
CA ILE A 761 -9.40 -32.50 17.40
C ILE A 761 -8.52 -31.97 18.54
N ALA A 762 -8.07 -32.91 19.38
CA ALA A 762 -7.08 -32.67 20.43
C ALA A 762 -5.72 -33.15 19.93
N GLU A 763 -4.83 -32.19 19.64
CA GLU A 763 -3.47 -32.45 19.19
C GLU A 763 -2.50 -32.08 20.31
N CYS A 764 -1.90 -33.08 20.97
CA CYS A 764 -1.02 -32.84 22.11
C CYS A 764 0.43 -32.65 21.66
N CYS A 765 1.09 -31.65 22.21
CA CYS A 765 2.45 -31.29 21.83
C CYS A 765 3.50 -31.95 22.70
N ILE A 766 4.59 -32.33 22.03
CA ILE A 766 5.90 -32.56 22.60
C ILE A 766 6.78 -31.36 22.21
N CYS A 767 7.10 -30.50 23.16
CA CYS A 767 8.07 -29.43 22.94
C CYS A 767 9.46 -30.04 22.79
N PHE A 768 10.11 -29.80 21.66
CA PHE A 768 11.44 -30.33 21.35
C PHE A 768 12.53 -29.36 21.84
N THR A 769 13.57 -29.89 22.47
CA THR A 769 14.77 -29.16 22.90
C THR A 769 15.99 -30.08 22.87
N GLY A 770 17.19 -29.50 22.96
CA GLY A 770 18.41 -30.29 23.04
C GLY A 770 18.79 -30.98 21.72
N ASN A 771 19.65 -32.00 21.81
CA ASN A 771 20.19 -32.71 20.64
C ASN A 771 20.45 -34.19 21.00
N PHE A 772 19.45 -35.05 20.83
CA PHE A 772 19.57 -36.48 21.16
C PHE A 772 20.60 -37.26 20.33
N LEU A 773 21.15 -36.68 19.25
CA LEU A 773 22.27 -37.28 18.51
C LEU A 773 23.63 -36.95 19.14
N SER A 774 23.68 -35.97 20.05
CA SER A 774 24.89 -35.64 20.79
C SER A 774 25.16 -36.70 21.86
N PRO A 775 26.41 -37.18 22.01
CA PRO A 775 26.76 -38.04 23.13
C PRO A 775 26.64 -37.32 24.48
N ASP A 776 26.70 -35.99 24.48
CA ASP A 776 26.60 -35.16 25.68
C ASP A 776 25.15 -34.87 26.12
N GLU A 777 24.15 -35.29 25.31
CA GLU A 777 22.74 -35.13 25.66
C GLU A 777 22.27 -36.30 26.53
N HIS A 778 21.92 -36.00 27.78
CA HIS A 778 21.50 -37.01 28.74
C HIS A 778 20.08 -36.78 29.28
N ILE A 779 19.48 -35.62 29.00
CA ILE A 779 18.17 -35.22 29.54
C ILE A 779 17.09 -35.51 28.50
N TYR A 780 17.23 -34.94 27.31
CA TYR A 780 16.22 -34.96 26.25
C TYR A 780 16.57 -36.01 25.19
N THR A 781 16.65 -37.26 25.62
CA THR A 781 16.98 -38.43 24.78
C THR A 781 15.76 -38.93 23.99
N LEU A 782 15.98 -39.87 23.06
CA LEU A 782 14.86 -40.54 22.37
C LEU A 782 13.92 -41.26 23.35
N ASP A 783 14.45 -41.87 24.42
CA ASP A 783 13.61 -42.52 25.44
C ASP A 783 12.74 -41.52 26.19
N TYR A 784 13.26 -40.33 26.51
CA TYR A 784 12.45 -39.24 27.07
C TYR A 784 11.26 -38.90 26.16
N TYR A 785 11.52 -38.70 24.86
CA TYR A 785 10.46 -38.36 23.91
C TYR A 785 9.44 -39.50 23.73
N LYS A 786 9.89 -40.76 23.73
CA LYS A 786 9.00 -41.94 23.70
C LYS A 786 8.08 -42.00 24.90
N GLU A 787 8.60 -41.75 26.10
CA GLU A 787 7.80 -41.74 27.33
C GLU A 787 6.74 -40.63 27.33
N VAL A 788 7.06 -39.44 26.81
CA VAL A 788 6.08 -38.36 26.65
C VAL A 788 5.01 -38.75 25.63
N ALA A 789 5.40 -39.29 24.47
CA ALA A 789 4.47 -39.73 23.43
C ALA A 789 3.50 -40.82 23.92
N LYS A 790 4.02 -41.80 24.68
CA LYS A 790 3.22 -42.85 25.31
C LYS A 790 2.15 -42.27 26.26
N LYS A 791 2.53 -41.34 27.13
CA LYS A 791 1.59 -40.67 28.04
C LYS A 791 0.52 -39.86 27.29
N ILE A 792 0.90 -39.21 26.18
CA ILE A 792 -0.05 -38.50 25.32
C ILE A 792 -1.08 -39.47 24.71
N ASN A 793 -0.63 -40.64 24.27
CA ASN A 793 -1.51 -41.70 23.77
C ASN A 793 -2.48 -42.19 24.86
N GLU A 794 -2.01 -42.40 26.09
CA GLU A 794 -2.81 -42.87 27.23
C GLU A 794 -3.94 -41.90 27.63
N ILE A 795 -3.73 -40.58 27.50
CA ILE A 795 -4.79 -39.59 27.78
C ILE A 795 -5.80 -39.44 26.63
N GLY A 796 -5.59 -40.17 25.53
CA GLY A 796 -6.51 -40.30 24.41
C GLY A 796 -6.56 -39.08 23.51
N ALA A 797 -5.42 -38.45 23.23
CA ALA A 797 -5.28 -37.45 22.18
C ALA A 797 -5.56 -38.05 20.79
N HIS A 798 -5.93 -37.20 19.83
CA HIS A 798 -6.22 -37.61 18.45
C HIS A 798 -4.97 -37.57 17.56
N CYS A 799 -4.08 -36.61 17.82
CA CYS A 799 -2.82 -36.41 17.10
C CYS A 799 -1.71 -35.98 18.06
N ILE A 800 -0.46 -36.13 17.65
CA ILE A 800 0.72 -35.62 18.34
C ILE A 800 1.34 -34.51 17.49
N ALA A 801 1.67 -33.38 18.10
CA ALA A 801 2.51 -32.36 17.47
C ALA A 801 3.91 -32.40 18.07
N ILE A 802 4.94 -32.40 17.23
CA ILE A 802 6.31 -32.11 17.67
C ILE A 802 6.53 -30.62 17.49
N LYS A 803 6.64 -29.89 18.60
CA LYS A 803 6.81 -28.44 18.61
C LYS A 803 8.27 -28.08 18.86
N ASP A 804 9.03 -27.94 17.79
CA ASP A 804 10.38 -27.37 17.81
C ASP A 804 10.31 -25.84 17.76
N MET A 805 9.99 -25.24 18.91
CA MET A 805 9.74 -23.79 19.03
C MET A 805 10.95 -22.89 18.70
N ALA A 806 12.17 -23.43 18.63
CA ALA A 806 13.39 -22.67 18.38
C ALA A 806 14.04 -22.98 17.02
N GLY A 807 13.73 -24.10 16.37
CA GLY A 807 14.39 -24.50 15.11
C GLY A 807 15.66 -25.32 15.34
N LEU A 808 15.61 -26.23 16.33
CA LEU A 808 16.74 -27.05 16.77
C LEU A 808 16.80 -28.40 16.06
N PHE A 809 15.68 -28.86 15.50
CA PHE A 809 15.57 -30.21 14.96
C PHE A 809 16.31 -30.32 13.62
N LYS A 810 17.37 -31.14 13.59
CA LYS A 810 18.24 -31.32 12.43
C LYS A 810 17.69 -32.39 11.48
N PRO A 811 17.99 -32.35 10.17
CA PRO A 811 17.48 -33.34 9.21
C PRO A 811 17.84 -34.79 9.58
N GLN A 812 19.05 -35.02 10.10
CA GLN A 812 19.54 -36.35 10.48
C GLN A 812 18.75 -36.97 11.66
N MET A 813 18.01 -36.16 12.42
CA MET A 813 17.17 -36.60 13.52
C MET A 813 15.85 -37.21 13.05
N ALA A 814 15.40 -36.91 11.83
CA ALA A 814 14.06 -37.24 11.35
C ALA A 814 13.77 -38.75 11.40
N LYS A 815 14.61 -39.57 10.76
CA LYS A 815 14.40 -41.02 10.69
C LYS A 815 14.51 -41.72 12.06
N PRO A 816 15.56 -41.49 12.89
CA PRO A 816 15.63 -42.05 14.23
C PRO A 816 14.43 -41.67 15.11
N PHE A 817 14.02 -40.40 15.06
CA PHE A 817 12.89 -39.92 15.85
C PHE A 817 11.58 -40.56 15.42
N MET A 818 11.29 -40.60 14.12
CA MET A 818 10.05 -41.21 13.60
C MET A 818 9.99 -42.72 13.89
N ASN A 819 11.11 -43.43 13.80
CA ASN A 819 11.17 -44.84 14.19
C ASN A 819 10.84 -45.02 15.68
N ALA A 820 11.46 -44.22 16.54
CA ALA A 820 11.22 -44.26 17.98
C ALA A 820 9.76 -43.94 18.34
N MET A 821 9.12 -42.98 17.68
CA MET A 821 7.71 -42.67 17.94
C MET A 821 6.78 -43.82 17.52
N LYS A 822 7.05 -44.47 16.38
CA LYS A 822 6.27 -45.64 15.90
C LYS A 822 6.34 -46.85 16.84
N GLU A 823 7.35 -46.94 17.70
CA GLU A 823 7.43 -48.00 18.71
C GLU A 823 6.38 -47.84 19.83
N VAL A 824 5.87 -46.63 20.06
CA VAL A 824 5.05 -46.31 21.24
C VAL A 824 3.66 -45.76 20.93
N THR A 825 3.39 -45.36 19.68
CA THR A 825 2.09 -44.80 19.30
C THR A 825 1.81 -44.88 17.79
N ASP A 826 0.54 -45.09 17.44
CA ASP A 826 -0.01 -45.05 16.08
C ASP A 826 -0.78 -43.73 15.80
N LEU A 827 -0.63 -42.73 16.67
CA LEU A 827 -1.25 -41.42 16.46
C LEU A 827 -0.54 -40.70 15.31
N PRO A 828 -1.28 -40.01 14.41
CA PRO A 828 -0.68 -39.14 13.42
C PRO A 828 0.19 -38.07 14.07
N ILE A 829 1.38 -37.85 13.51
CA ILE A 829 2.37 -36.91 14.02
C ILE A 829 2.48 -35.72 13.08
N PHE A 830 2.24 -34.53 13.59
CA PHE A 830 2.44 -33.25 12.91
C PHE A 830 3.73 -32.59 13.40
N PHE A 831 4.46 -31.95 12.50
CA PHE A 831 5.72 -31.28 12.84
C PHE A 831 5.61 -29.78 12.71
N HIS A 832 5.98 -29.08 13.78
CA HIS A 832 6.02 -27.63 13.86
C HIS A 832 7.43 -27.19 14.20
N SER A 833 8.00 -26.28 13.41
CA SER A 833 9.30 -25.69 13.70
C SER A 833 9.44 -24.27 13.17
N HIS A 834 10.47 -23.56 13.61
CA HIS A 834 10.85 -22.24 13.14
C HIS A 834 12.12 -22.33 12.30
N ASN A 835 12.18 -21.66 11.15
CA ASN A 835 13.35 -21.68 10.29
C ASN A 835 14.45 -20.69 10.74
N THR A 836 14.61 -20.49 12.06
CA THR A 836 15.57 -19.55 12.65
C THR A 836 16.99 -19.86 12.23
N SER A 837 17.32 -21.15 12.11
CA SER A 837 18.63 -21.63 11.65
C SER A 837 18.82 -21.52 10.13
N GLY A 838 17.74 -21.38 9.36
CA GLY A 838 17.72 -21.49 7.90
C GLY A 838 17.78 -22.93 7.36
N THR A 839 17.77 -23.95 8.22
CA THR A 839 17.96 -25.36 7.79
C THR A 839 16.70 -26.21 7.82
N ILE A 840 15.59 -25.69 8.34
CA ILE A 840 14.42 -26.51 8.70
C ILE A 840 13.65 -26.99 7.48
N ILE A 841 13.71 -26.32 6.33
CA ILE A 841 13.15 -26.87 5.07
C ILE A 841 13.69 -28.28 4.81
N ASN A 842 15.00 -28.50 4.99
CA ASN A 842 15.60 -29.82 4.81
C ASN A 842 15.11 -30.83 5.88
N THR A 843 14.84 -30.36 7.10
CA THR A 843 14.21 -31.17 8.15
C THR A 843 12.80 -31.59 7.75
N LEU A 844 12.00 -30.69 7.16
CA LEU A 844 10.65 -31.03 6.68
C LEU A 844 10.69 -32.08 5.57
N ILE A 845 11.64 -32.00 4.64
CA ILE A 845 11.85 -33.00 3.58
C ILE A 845 12.18 -34.35 4.20
N ALA A 846 13.17 -34.40 5.11
CA ALA A 846 13.58 -35.64 5.77
C ALA A 846 12.46 -36.27 6.61
N LEU A 847 11.63 -35.46 7.27
CA LEU A 847 10.45 -35.93 8.01
C LEU A 847 9.34 -36.43 7.08
N THR A 848 9.16 -35.78 5.93
CA THR A 848 8.24 -36.22 4.88
C THR A 848 8.63 -37.60 4.37
N GLU A 849 9.90 -37.81 4.04
CA GLU A 849 10.44 -39.13 3.66
C GLU A 849 10.28 -40.18 4.77
N ALA A 850 10.41 -39.78 6.04
CA ALA A 850 10.23 -40.67 7.19
C ALA A 850 8.76 -41.00 7.52
N GLY A 851 7.81 -40.37 6.82
CA GLY A 851 6.37 -40.63 6.93
C GLY A 851 5.64 -39.80 7.98
N ILE A 852 6.05 -38.55 8.22
CA ILE A 852 5.29 -37.59 9.03
C ILE A 852 3.90 -37.35 8.41
N ALA A 853 2.87 -37.12 9.25
CA ALA A 853 1.51 -36.92 8.76
C ALA A 853 1.32 -35.53 8.14
N GLY A 854 1.86 -34.49 8.79
CA GLY A 854 1.79 -33.13 8.27
C GLY A 854 2.84 -32.20 8.85
N VAL A 855 2.98 -31.03 8.24
CA VAL A 855 3.96 -30.01 8.62
C VAL A 855 3.34 -28.62 8.66
N ASP A 856 3.85 -27.78 9.54
CA ASP A 856 3.51 -26.37 9.62
C ASP A 856 4.47 -25.53 8.75
N VAL A 857 3.91 -24.67 7.90
CA VAL A 857 4.62 -23.77 6.99
C VAL A 857 3.90 -22.42 6.91
N ALA A 858 4.58 -21.38 6.43
CA ALA A 858 3.99 -20.05 6.21
C ALA A 858 4.18 -19.60 4.75
N LEU A 859 3.31 -18.71 4.26
CA LEU A 859 3.49 -18.09 2.94
C LEU A 859 4.85 -17.37 2.85
N PRO A 860 5.53 -17.36 1.68
CA PRO A 860 6.90 -16.85 1.55
C PRO A 860 7.12 -15.43 2.13
N ALA A 861 6.19 -14.50 1.94
CA ALA A 861 6.25 -13.12 2.44
C ALA A 861 6.19 -13.03 3.97
N MET A 862 5.79 -14.12 4.64
CA MET A 862 5.64 -14.25 6.08
C MET A 862 6.43 -15.45 6.64
N SER A 863 7.36 -16.04 5.87
CA SER A 863 8.16 -17.19 6.27
C SER A 863 9.58 -16.80 6.66
N ASP A 864 10.32 -17.81 7.11
CA ASP A 864 11.75 -17.81 7.40
C ASP A 864 12.17 -16.86 8.52
N CYS A 865 13.48 -16.80 8.78
CA CYS A 865 14.03 -16.19 9.99
C CYS A 865 13.35 -16.80 11.22
N THR A 866 12.81 -16.00 12.13
CA THR A 866 12.11 -16.51 13.31
C THR A 866 10.73 -17.10 13.01
N SER A 867 10.24 -17.07 11.76
CA SER A 867 8.96 -17.67 11.34
C SER A 867 9.10 -19.15 10.94
N GLN A 868 8.01 -19.78 10.52
CA GLN A 868 8.00 -21.12 9.92
C GLN A 868 8.76 -21.15 8.58
N PRO A 869 9.19 -22.34 8.11
CA PRO A 869 9.72 -22.51 6.75
C PRO A 869 8.76 -22.03 5.66
N SER A 870 9.30 -21.56 4.55
CA SER A 870 8.51 -21.16 3.38
C SER A 870 7.69 -22.32 2.81
N MET A 871 6.36 -22.14 2.78
CA MET A 871 5.40 -23.05 2.16
C MET A 871 5.70 -23.24 0.68
N GLY A 872 5.92 -22.15 -0.05
CA GLY A 872 6.21 -22.19 -1.47
C GLY A 872 7.49 -22.98 -1.77
N ALA A 873 8.56 -22.73 -1.01
CA ALA A 873 9.82 -23.45 -1.17
C ALA A 873 9.70 -24.93 -0.80
N PHE A 874 9.04 -25.25 0.32
CA PHE A 874 8.83 -26.64 0.74
C PHE A 874 8.02 -27.43 -0.28
N LEU A 875 6.88 -26.89 -0.75
CA LEU A 875 6.04 -27.52 -1.76
C LEU A 875 6.80 -27.74 -3.08
N ALA A 876 7.61 -26.77 -3.51
CA ALA A 876 8.45 -26.92 -4.69
C ALA A 876 9.52 -28.01 -4.52
N CYS A 877 10.14 -28.11 -3.34
CA CYS A 877 11.15 -29.13 -3.06
C CYS A 877 10.60 -30.56 -3.06
N ILE A 878 9.34 -30.75 -2.68
CA ILE A 878 8.70 -32.07 -2.66
C ILE A 878 7.92 -32.39 -3.94
N GLU A 879 7.86 -31.47 -4.93
CA GLU A 879 7.19 -31.69 -6.21
C GLU A 879 7.78 -32.92 -6.92
N GLY A 880 6.90 -33.84 -7.34
CA GLY A 880 7.30 -35.11 -7.96
C GLY A 880 7.68 -36.23 -6.97
N SER A 881 7.75 -35.97 -5.66
CA SER A 881 7.90 -37.01 -4.65
C SER A 881 6.60 -37.81 -4.45
N GLU A 882 6.71 -39.05 -3.95
CA GLU A 882 5.53 -39.90 -3.73
C GLU A 882 4.55 -39.35 -2.68
N ARG A 883 5.02 -38.47 -1.80
CA ARG A 883 4.25 -37.85 -0.71
C ARG A 883 4.00 -36.35 -0.95
N ALA A 884 4.17 -35.86 -2.17
CA ALA A 884 3.94 -34.46 -2.52
C ALA A 884 2.50 -34.03 -2.16
N SER A 885 2.35 -32.84 -1.56
CA SER A 885 1.04 -32.24 -1.32
C SER A 885 0.39 -31.77 -2.63
N GLN A 886 -0.93 -31.81 -2.70
CA GLN A 886 -1.73 -31.30 -3.82
C GLN A 886 -1.79 -29.76 -3.92
N ILE A 887 -1.28 -29.02 -2.93
CA ILE A 887 -1.26 -27.55 -3.00
C ILE A 887 -0.28 -27.11 -4.10
N ASN A 888 -0.78 -26.37 -5.10
CA ASN A 888 0.05 -25.86 -6.18
C ASN A 888 0.80 -24.60 -5.74
N TYR A 889 2.10 -24.75 -5.45
CA TYR A 889 2.96 -23.66 -5.00
C TYR A 889 3.00 -22.46 -5.97
N ARG A 890 2.80 -22.68 -7.28
CA ARG A 890 2.81 -21.60 -8.29
C ARG A 890 1.61 -20.68 -8.18
N LYS A 891 0.50 -21.16 -7.60
CA LYS A 891 -0.70 -20.33 -7.35
C LYS A 891 -0.59 -19.45 -6.11
N LEU A 892 0.41 -19.70 -5.25
CA LEU A 892 0.59 -18.94 -4.00
C LEU A 892 1.08 -17.51 -4.23
N GLU A 893 1.62 -17.16 -5.41
CA GLU A 893 2.17 -15.82 -5.68
C GLU A 893 1.15 -14.70 -5.44
N ARG A 894 -0.14 -14.96 -5.71
CA ARG A 894 -1.21 -13.99 -5.47
C ARG A 894 -1.40 -13.69 -3.99
N LEU A 895 -1.39 -14.74 -3.17
CA LEU A 895 -1.40 -14.59 -1.71
C LEU A 895 -0.11 -13.93 -1.23
N ASP A 896 1.04 -14.35 -1.77
CA ASP A 896 2.35 -13.84 -1.38
C ASP A 896 2.51 -12.34 -1.60
N SER A 897 2.19 -11.88 -2.81
CA SER A 897 2.23 -10.48 -3.19
C SER A 897 1.29 -9.63 -2.33
N HIS A 898 0.14 -10.16 -1.92
CA HIS A 898 -0.78 -9.47 -1.03
C HIS A 898 -0.24 -9.38 0.41
N TRP A 899 0.31 -10.47 0.95
CA TRP A 899 0.93 -10.48 2.27
C TRP A 899 2.19 -9.61 2.33
N ARG A 900 2.94 -9.47 1.24
CA ARG A 900 4.06 -8.53 1.13
C ARG A 900 3.62 -7.08 1.38
N ASN A 901 2.48 -6.70 0.82
CA ASN A 901 1.88 -5.37 1.04
C ASN A 901 1.29 -5.23 2.45
N ILE A 902 0.69 -6.29 3.02
CA ILE A 902 0.24 -6.27 4.42
C ILE A 902 1.45 -6.07 5.35
N ARG A 903 2.55 -6.81 5.14
CA ARG A 903 3.76 -6.76 5.97
C ARG A 903 4.39 -5.36 5.99
N SER A 904 4.36 -4.62 4.87
CA SER A 904 4.91 -3.26 4.81
C SER A 904 4.20 -2.30 5.76
N LEU A 905 2.88 -2.46 5.97
CA LEU A 905 2.13 -1.67 6.96
C LEU A 905 2.61 -1.83 8.40
N TYR A 906 3.32 -2.92 8.70
CA TYR A 906 3.78 -3.27 10.04
C TYR A 906 5.29 -3.05 10.21
N PHE A 907 5.92 -2.22 9.39
CA PHE A 907 7.37 -1.98 9.41
C PHE A 907 7.92 -1.57 10.80
N THR A 908 7.11 -0.91 11.63
CA THR A 908 7.46 -0.52 13.00
C THR A 908 7.59 -1.70 13.97
N ASN A 909 7.00 -2.84 13.62
CA ASN A 909 6.92 -4.03 14.45
C ASN A 909 7.78 -5.17 13.91
N GLU A 910 8.55 -4.93 12.84
CA GLU A 910 9.42 -5.95 12.28
C GLU A 910 10.58 -6.31 13.21
N SER A 911 10.84 -7.60 13.34
CA SER A 911 12.03 -8.21 13.93
C SER A 911 13.35 -7.71 13.31
N GLY A 912 13.34 -7.34 12.03
CA GLY A 912 14.52 -6.81 11.31
C GLY A 912 15.61 -7.85 11.01
N MET A 913 15.36 -9.13 11.27
CA MET A 913 16.28 -10.23 10.93
C MET A 913 16.29 -10.43 9.41
N LYS A 914 17.48 -10.35 8.80
CA LYS A 914 17.64 -10.43 7.34
C LYS A 914 17.89 -11.85 6.81
N GLY A 915 18.15 -12.81 7.69
CA GLY A 915 18.45 -14.20 7.35
C GLY A 915 18.64 -15.05 8.61
N GLY A 916 18.72 -16.37 8.44
CA GLY A 916 18.89 -17.32 9.54
C GLY A 916 20.17 -17.11 10.38
N THR A 917 20.16 -17.60 11.62
CA THR A 917 21.30 -17.59 12.53
C THR A 917 21.51 -18.95 13.18
N THR A 918 22.74 -19.46 13.11
CA THR A 918 23.13 -20.72 13.75
C THR A 918 23.29 -20.60 15.27
N LYS A 919 23.42 -19.37 15.81
CA LYS A 919 23.47 -19.12 17.26
C LYS A 919 22.26 -19.67 18.00
N VAL A 920 21.14 -19.92 17.30
CA VAL A 920 19.95 -20.54 17.88
C VAL A 920 20.23 -21.92 18.48
N TYR A 921 21.20 -22.66 17.95
CA TYR A 921 21.62 -23.94 18.53
C TYR A 921 22.31 -23.78 19.89
N ASP A 922 22.87 -22.60 20.19
CA ASP A 922 23.55 -22.33 21.47
C ASP A 922 22.57 -21.80 22.53
N HIS A 923 21.82 -20.76 22.19
CA HIS A 923 20.92 -20.08 23.13
C HIS A 923 19.52 -20.71 23.19
N GLN A 924 19.11 -21.44 22.16
CA GLN A 924 17.82 -22.15 22.09
C GLN A 924 16.62 -21.24 22.41
N MET A 925 16.66 -19.99 21.95
CA MET A 925 15.56 -19.03 22.14
C MET A 925 14.49 -19.31 21.09
N PRO A 926 13.21 -19.47 21.48
CA PRO A 926 12.12 -19.53 20.52
C PRO A 926 12.00 -18.26 19.70
N GLY A 927 11.43 -18.36 18.49
CA GLY A 927 11.27 -17.23 17.57
C GLY A 927 10.60 -16.01 18.22
N GLY A 928 9.42 -16.20 18.83
CA GLY A 928 8.71 -15.12 19.52
C GLY A 928 9.46 -14.54 20.73
N GLN A 929 10.27 -15.35 21.44
CA GLN A 929 11.10 -14.85 22.55
C GLN A 929 12.24 -13.99 22.02
N TYR A 930 12.85 -14.37 20.89
CA TYR A 930 13.95 -13.63 20.27
C TYR A 930 13.50 -12.20 19.90
N SER A 931 12.40 -12.06 19.17
CA SER A 931 11.87 -10.76 18.75
C SER A 931 11.44 -9.90 19.95
N ASN A 932 10.79 -10.50 20.95
CA ASN A 932 10.39 -9.79 22.17
C ASN A 932 11.58 -9.31 23.00
N LEU A 933 12.58 -10.17 23.24
CA LEU A 933 13.76 -9.82 24.01
C LEU A 933 14.59 -8.76 23.29
N GLN A 934 14.67 -8.82 21.96
CA GLN A 934 15.28 -7.77 21.15
C GLN A 934 14.60 -6.42 21.38
N ALA A 935 13.26 -6.35 21.34
CA ALA A 935 12.52 -5.12 21.57
C ALA A 935 12.76 -4.57 22.98
N GLN A 936 12.78 -5.44 24.00
CA GLN A 936 13.11 -5.07 25.38
C GLN A 936 14.53 -4.50 25.51
N CYS A 937 15.52 -5.13 24.85
CA CYS A 937 16.91 -4.67 24.87
C CYS A 937 17.05 -3.27 24.26
N LYS A 938 16.38 -3.02 23.12
CA LYS A 938 16.35 -1.71 22.48
C LYS A 938 15.71 -0.66 23.39
N ALA A 939 14.58 -0.99 24.02
CA ALA A 939 13.89 -0.08 24.94
C ALA A 939 14.71 0.29 26.19
N LEU A 940 15.57 -0.62 26.67
CA LEU A 940 16.44 -0.39 27.82
C LEU A 940 17.83 0.17 27.45
N GLY A 941 18.10 0.45 26.17
CA GLY A 941 19.41 0.94 25.72
C GLY A 941 20.53 -0.12 25.79
N LEU A 942 20.19 -1.41 25.84
CA LEU A 942 21.13 -2.53 25.95
C LEU A 942 21.41 -3.22 24.59
N TRP A 943 21.01 -2.60 23.48
CA TRP A 943 21.11 -3.20 22.15
C TRP A 943 22.54 -3.54 21.74
N GLU A 944 23.52 -2.66 22.04
CA GLU A 944 24.94 -2.89 21.76
C GLU A 944 25.51 -4.12 22.50
N ARG A 945 24.81 -4.61 23.52
CA ARG A 945 25.17 -5.79 24.33
C ARG A 945 24.34 -7.03 23.97
N TRP A 946 23.69 -7.06 22.80
CA TRP A 946 22.83 -8.17 22.38
C TRP A 946 23.53 -9.53 22.43
N ASP A 947 24.76 -9.61 21.95
CA ASP A 947 25.53 -10.87 21.97
C ASP A 947 25.79 -11.38 23.40
N GLU A 948 26.09 -10.47 24.32
CA GLU A 948 26.23 -10.79 25.75
C GLU A 948 24.91 -11.33 26.33
N ILE A 949 23.78 -10.73 25.96
CA ILE A 949 22.45 -11.16 26.40
C ILE A 949 22.11 -12.55 25.85
N THR A 950 22.39 -12.83 24.58
CA THR A 950 22.14 -14.16 24.00
C THR A 950 22.99 -15.24 24.67
N LYS A 951 24.24 -14.93 25.01
CA LYS A 951 25.11 -15.82 25.78
C LYS A 951 24.61 -16.01 27.21
N MET A 952 24.25 -14.93 27.89
CA MET A 952 23.67 -14.98 29.24
C MET A 952 22.39 -15.82 29.25
N TYR A 953 21.56 -15.74 28.22
CA TYR A 953 20.37 -16.58 28.09
C TYR A 953 20.71 -18.08 28.08
N SER A 954 21.74 -18.48 27.33
CA SER A 954 22.25 -19.86 27.33
C SER A 954 22.81 -20.26 28.70
N ASP A 955 23.59 -19.39 29.34
CA ASP A 955 24.24 -19.68 30.62
C ASP A 955 23.21 -19.75 31.76
N VAL A 956 22.20 -18.87 31.78
CA VAL A 956 21.06 -18.94 32.70
C VAL A 956 20.31 -20.26 32.54
N ASN A 957 20.06 -20.72 31.32
CA ASN A 957 19.38 -22.00 31.09
C ASN A 957 20.14 -23.18 31.75
N LYS A 958 21.47 -23.18 31.70
CA LYS A 958 22.29 -24.21 32.38
C LYS A 958 22.13 -24.14 33.90
N ILE A 959 22.16 -22.94 34.49
CA ILE A 959 21.96 -22.73 35.93
C ILE A 959 20.56 -23.18 36.38
N LEU A 960 19.56 -23.08 35.50
CA LEU A 960 18.19 -23.55 35.76
C LEU A 960 18.01 -25.07 35.58
N GLY A 961 19.05 -25.81 35.18
CA GLY A 961 19.02 -27.26 34.99
C GLY A 961 18.66 -27.71 33.57
N ASP A 962 18.95 -26.87 32.57
CA ASP A 962 18.66 -27.08 31.15
C ASP A 962 17.18 -27.39 30.88
N ILE A 963 16.35 -26.36 30.99
CA ILE A 963 14.90 -26.49 30.89
C ILE A 963 14.40 -26.36 29.45
N ILE A 964 13.21 -26.90 29.20
CA ILE A 964 12.45 -26.58 27.99
C ILE A 964 12.06 -25.10 28.03
N LYS A 965 12.37 -24.38 26.96
CA LYS A 965 12.17 -22.94 26.85
C LYS A 965 11.09 -22.64 25.82
N VAL A 966 9.87 -22.47 26.28
CA VAL A 966 8.72 -22.03 25.50
C VAL A 966 7.86 -21.13 26.40
N THR A 967 6.97 -20.30 25.86
CA THR A 967 6.20 -19.41 26.75
C THR A 967 5.34 -20.21 27.74
N PRO A 968 5.41 -19.92 29.05
CA PRO A 968 6.11 -18.80 29.70
C PRO A 968 7.55 -19.06 30.19
N SER A 969 8.06 -20.29 30.24
CA SER A 969 9.43 -20.59 30.72
C SER A 969 10.52 -19.82 29.97
N SER A 970 10.40 -19.66 28.65
CA SER A 970 11.35 -18.89 27.82
C SER A 970 11.45 -17.43 28.23
N LYS A 971 10.35 -16.84 28.69
CA LYS A 971 10.31 -15.45 29.19
C LYS A 971 11.10 -15.35 30.49
N VAL A 972 10.94 -16.31 31.40
CA VAL A 972 11.64 -16.29 32.69
C VAL A 972 13.15 -16.30 32.50
N VAL A 973 13.65 -17.14 31.58
CA VAL A 973 15.08 -17.18 31.21
C VAL A 973 15.51 -15.82 30.66
N GLY A 974 14.68 -15.19 29.83
CA GLY A 974 14.96 -13.87 29.24
C GLY A 974 15.00 -12.74 30.27
N ASP A 975 14.02 -12.70 31.16
CA ASP A 975 13.94 -11.70 32.24
C ASP A 975 15.18 -11.79 33.15
N LEU A 976 15.60 -13.00 33.51
CA LEU A 976 16.80 -13.22 34.32
C LEU A 976 18.07 -12.84 33.57
N ALA A 977 18.22 -13.26 32.31
CA ALA A 977 19.38 -12.91 31.51
C ALA A 977 19.54 -11.39 31.34
N LEU A 978 18.46 -10.70 31.02
CA LEU A 978 18.43 -9.24 30.88
C LEU A 978 18.75 -8.54 32.20
N PHE A 979 18.18 -9.03 33.31
CA PHE A 979 18.46 -8.51 34.65
C PHE A 979 19.94 -8.61 35.01
N LEU A 980 20.57 -9.78 34.80
CA LEU A 980 21.97 -10.01 35.14
C LEU A 980 22.90 -9.12 34.32
N VAL A 981 22.70 -9.06 33.00
CA VAL A 981 23.50 -8.19 32.11
C VAL A 981 23.35 -6.72 32.51
N ASN A 982 22.14 -6.27 32.82
CA ASN A 982 21.89 -4.90 33.26
C ASN A 982 22.57 -4.57 34.59
N LYS A 983 22.71 -5.55 35.49
CA LYS A 983 23.41 -5.41 36.78
C LYS A 983 24.92 -5.68 36.70
N GLY A 984 25.45 -6.08 35.55
CA GLY A 984 26.86 -6.46 35.39
C GLY A 984 27.24 -7.75 36.13
N LEU A 985 26.26 -8.63 36.36
CA LEU A 985 26.43 -9.91 37.05
C LEU A 985 26.62 -11.06 36.05
N LYS A 986 27.33 -12.10 36.47
CA LYS A 986 27.49 -13.35 35.72
C LYS A 986 26.39 -14.35 36.07
N ALA A 987 26.19 -15.37 35.23
CA ALA A 987 25.21 -16.42 35.50
C ALA A 987 25.54 -17.21 36.78
N GLU A 988 26.82 -17.44 37.05
CA GLU A 988 27.28 -18.16 38.24
C GLU A 988 26.97 -17.40 39.55
N ASP A 989 26.90 -16.06 39.49
CA ASP A 989 26.56 -15.21 40.63
C ASP A 989 25.15 -15.47 41.14
N VAL A 990 24.25 -16.02 40.30
CA VAL A 990 22.89 -16.43 40.70
C VAL A 990 22.93 -17.44 41.83
N LEU A 991 23.92 -18.33 41.87
CA LEU A 991 24.05 -19.38 42.88
C LEU A 991 24.96 -18.98 44.06
N ASN A 992 25.59 -17.80 44.00
CA ASN A 992 26.48 -17.32 45.05
C ASN A 992 25.67 -16.72 46.21
N PRO A 993 25.77 -17.25 47.45
CA PRO A 993 25.04 -16.70 48.60
C PRO A 993 25.59 -15.33 49.05
N ASP A 994 26.83 -14.99 48.72
CA ASP A 994 27.50 -13.75 49.18
C ASP A 994 27.10 -12.51 48.36
N ILE A 995 26.45 -12.71 47.20
CA ILE A 995 26.01 -11.62 46.30
C ILE A 995 24.50 -11.43 46.49
N PRO A 996 24.03 -10.31 47.08
CA PRO A 996 22.60 -10.07 47.26
C PRO A 996 21.92 -9.79 45.90
N ILE A 997 20.86 -10.54 45.59
CA ILE A 997 20.09 -10.44 44.35
C ILE A 997 18.60 -10.43 44.70
N GLU A 998 17.90 -9.39 44.25
CA GLU A 998 16.44 -9.34 44.22
C GLU A 998 15.95 -9.89 42.88
N PHE A 999 15.48 -11.13 42.89
CA PHE A 999 15.08 -11.82 41.68
C PHE A 999 13.79 -11.24 41.07
N PRO A 1000 13.68 -11.17 39.72
CA PRO A 1000 12.43 -10.82 39.06
C PRO A 1000 11.26 -11.72 39.50
N GLU A 1001 10.05 -11.17 39.55
CA GLU A 1001 8.85 -11.91 39.98
C GLU A 1001 8.61 -13.18 39.14
N SER A 1002 8.94 -13.14 37.85
CA SER A 1002 8.85 -14.29 36.95
C SER A 1002 9.78 -15.44 37.36
N VAL A 1003 10.97 -15.13 37.87
CA VAL A 1003 11.95 -16.12 38.37
C VAL A 1003 11.48 -16.71 39.70
N VAL A 1004 10.95 -15.88 40.59
CA VAL A 1004 10.32 -16.34 41.85
C VAL A 1004 9.10 -17.23 41.56
N GLY A 1005 8.29 -16.85 40.58
CA GLY A 1005 7.14 -17.63 40.11
C GLY A 1005 7.54 -18.99 39.55
N LEU A 1006 8.61 -19.05 38.76
CA LEU A 1006 9.18 -20.29 38.25
C LEU A 1006 9.67 -21.18 39.40
N ALA A 1007 10.51 -20.64 40.28
CA ALA A 1007 11.09 -21.40 41.40
C ALA A 1007 10.00 -21.93 42.36
N SER A 1008 8.92 -21.18 42.58
CA SER A 1008 7.80 -21.62 43.41
C SER A 1008 6.93 -22.71 42.78
N GLY A 1009 7.17 -23.08 41.52
CA GLY A 1009 6.42 -24.12 40.81
C GLY A 1009 5.12 -23.64 40.18
N LYS A 1010 4.88 -22.32 40.05
CA LYS A 1010 3.65 -21.78 39.44
C LYS A 1010 3.45 -22.25 38.00
N LEU A 1011 4.54 -22.56 37.30
CA LEU A 1011 4.55 -23.01 35.90
C LEU A 1011 4.67 -24.54 35.75
N GLY A 1012 4.65 -25.29 36.86
CA GLY A 1012 5.03 -26.70 36.87
C GLY A 1012 6.54 -26.90 37.07
N TYR A 1013 7.01 -28.12 36.85
CA TYR A 1013 8.40 -28.52 37.06
C TYR A 1013 8.98 -29.16 35.79
N PRO A 1014 10.28 -28.91 35.49
CA PRO A 1014 10.97 -29.61 34.42
C PRO A 1014 11.12 -31.10 34.77
N HIS A 1015 11.41 -31.93 33.76
CA HIS A 1015 11.46 -33.39 33.89
C HIS A 1015 12.34 -33.90 35.06
N ARG A 1016 13.49 -33.25 35.30
CA ARG A 1016 14.43 -33.60 36.39
C ARG A 1016 14.24 -32.77 37.67
N GLY A 1017 13.24 -31.91 37.72
CA GLY A 1017 13.14 -30.87 38.73
C GLY A 1017 14.17 -29.75 38.53
N PHE A 1018 14.03 -28.67 39.28
CA PHE A 1018 15.03 -27.59 39.29
C PHE A 1018 16.20 -27.95 40.21
N PRO A 1019 17.41 -27.42 39.98
CA PRO A 1019 18.53 -27.59 40.89
C PRO A 1019 18.20 -27.09 42.31
N GLU A 1020 18.45 -27.90 43.35
CA GLU A 1020 18.10 -27.56 44.74
C GLU A 1020 18.70 -26.22 45.19
N LYS A 1021 19.99 -26.00 44.86
CA LYS A 1021 20.68 -24.74 45.17
C LYS A 1021 20.00 -23.51 44.57
N PHE A 1022 19.42 -23.63 43.38
CA PHE A 1022 18.68 -22.52 42.75
C PHE A 1022 17.39 -22.22 43.52
N ILE A 1023 16.62 -23.27 43.87
CA ILE A 1023 15.38 -23.13 44.64
C ILE A 1023 15.64 -22.50 46.01
N GLU A 1024 16.61 -23.02 46.75
CA GLU A 1024 17.02 -22.48 48.06
C GLU A 1024 17.42 -21.01 47.96
N ARG A 1025 18.16 -20.63 46.92
CA ARG A 1025 18.67 -19.27 46.74
C ARG A 1025 17.58 -18.26 46.38
N VAL A 1026 16.59 -18.65 45.59
CA VAL A 1026 15.49 -17.77 45.13
C VAL A 1026 14.35 -17.70 46.16
N LEU A 1027 13.97 -18.83 46.75
CA LEU A 1027 12.83 -18.90 47.68
C LEU A 1027 13.22 -18.78 49.14
N GLY A 1028 14.46 -19.10 49.52
CA GLY A 1028 14.85 -19.22 50.92
C GLY A 1028 13.93 -20.19 51.68
N LYS A 1029 13.26 -19.69 52.73
CA LYS A 1029 12.28 -20.45 53.53
C LYS A 1029 10.85 -20.46 52.95
N ASN A 1030 10.60 -19.83 51.81
CA ASN A 1030 9.26 -19.73 51.22
C ASN A 1030 8.74 -21.09 50.71
N LYS A 1031 7.41 -21.24 50.68
CA LYS A 1031 6.74 -22.50 50.32
C LYS A 1031 6.79 -22.78 48.82
N VAL A 1032 7.08 -24.04 48.50
CA VAL A 1032 7.00 -24.64 47.17
C VAL A 1032 5.54 -25.08 46.89
N ILE A 1033 4.99 -24.76 45.71
CA ILE A 1033 3.62 -25.16 45.32
C ILE A 1033 3.63 -26.63 44.91
N LYS A 1034 2.71 -27.43 45.46
CA LYS A 1034 2.58 -28.85 45.07
C LYS A 1034 1.94 -28.96 43.70
N VAL A 1035 2.49 -29.84 42.86
CA VAL A 1035 1.87 -30.24 41.58
C VAL A 1035 0.45 -30.75 41.87
N ASN A 1036 -0.55 -30.26 41.13
CA ASN A 1036 -1.97 -30.66 41.23
C ASN A 1036 -2.83 -30.04 42.34
N GLU A 1037 -2.46 -28.90 42.91
CA GLU A 1037 -3.40 -28.16 43.76
C GLU A 1037 -4.63 -27.69 42.95
N LYS A 1038 -5.83 -28.13 43.35
CA LYS A 1038 -7.09 -27.75 42.68
C LYS A 1038 -7.41 -26.29 43.00
N LEU A 1039 -7.51 -25.47 41.96
CA LEU A 1039 -7.91 -24.07 42.09
C LEU A 1039 -9.43 -23.96 42.33
N VAL A 1040 -9.84 -22.91 43.02
CA VAL A 1040 -11.26 -22.60 43.25
C VAL A 1040 -11.93 -22.29 41.91
N ASP A 1041 -13.05 -22.96 41.65
CA ASP A 1041 -13.84 -22.78 40.45
C ASP A 1041 -14.28 -21.32 40.28
N MET A 1042 -14.26 -20.82 39.05
CA MET A 1042 -14.75 -19.47 38.74
C MET A 1042 -16.29 -19.42 38.82
N ASP A 1043 -16.83 -18.43 39.52
CA ASP A 1043 -18.27 -18.12 39.48
C ASP A 1043 -18.60 -17.22 38.27
N PHE A 1044 -19.04 -17.85 37.18
CA PHE A 1044 -19.43 -17.14 35.96
C PHE A 1044 -20.64 -16.21 36.16
N SER A 1045 -21.57 -16.56 37.05
CA SER A 1045 -22.77 -15.75 37.32
C SER A 1045 -22.41 -14.47 38.06
N GLN A 1046 -21.52 -14.58 39.05
CA GLN A 1046 -20.99 -13.42 39.76
C GLN A 1046 -20.19 -12.51 38.83
N ALA A 1047 -19.28 -13.07 38.02
CA ALA A 1047 -18.49 -12.30 37.07
C ALA A 1047 -19.37 -11.59 36.02
N LYS A 1048 -20.39 -12.28 35.50
CA LYS A 1048 -21.37 -11.70 34.58
C LYS A 1048 -22.14 -10.55 35.22
N THR A 1049 -22.64 -10.74 36.44
CA THR A 1049 -23.38 -9.71 37.19
C THR A 1049 -22.50 -8.48 37.46
N TYR A 1050 -21.24 -8.69 37.83
CA TYR A 1050 -20.27 -7.61 38.02
C TYR A 1050 -20.09 -6.78 36.74
N LEU A 1051 -19.81 -7.43 35.60
CA LEU A 1051 -19.63 -6.76 34.32
C LEU A 1051 -20.91 -6.01 33.88
N GLN A 1052 -22.08 -6.64 34.04
CA GLN A 1052 -23.38 -6.02 33.74
C GLN A 1052 -23.61 -4.75 34.56
N ASN A 1053 -23.35 -4.80 35.86
CA ASN A 1053 -23.53 -3.65 36.75
C ASN A 1053 -22.55 -2.51 36.43
N LYS A 1054 -21.31 -2.83 36.07
CA LYS A 1054 -20.27 -1.83 35.78
C LYS A 1054 -20.45 -1.15 34.41
N TYR A 1055 -20.79 -1.91 33.37
CA TYR A 1055 -20.82 -1.41 31.99
C TYR A 1055 -22.24 -1.24 31.41
N GLY A 1056 -23.28 -1.64 32.13
CA GLY A 1056 -24.67 -1.39 31.74
C GLY A 1056 -25.16 -2.16 30.52
N ARG A 1057 -24.50 -3.28 30.14
CA ARG A 1057 -24.92 -4.15 29.03
C ARG A 1057 -24.87 -5.63 29.41
N VAL A 1058 -25.60 -6.45 28.66
CA VAL A 1058 -25.54 -7.91 28.80
C VAL A 1058 -24.25 -8.45 28.16
N PHE A 1059 -23.58 -9.36 28.87
CA PHE A 1059 -22.35 -10.02 28.39
C PHE A 1059 -22.62 -11.47 28.00
N LYS A 1060 -22.08 -11.87 26.85
CA LYS A 1060 -22.04 -13.27 26.41
C LYS A 1060 -21.06 -14.06 27.28
N ILE A 1061 -21.27 -15.37 27.39
CA ILE A 1061 -20.42 -16.22 28.22
C ILE A 1061 -18.93 -16.19 27.78
N GLU A 1062 -18.65 -16.12 26.47
CA GLU A 1062 -17.29 -15.96 25.91
C GLU A 1062 -16.59 -14.65 26.34
N GLU A 1063 -17.36 -13.59 26.61
CA GLU A 1063 -16.85 -12.33 27.15
C GLU A 1063 -16.54 -12.47 28.65
N VAL A 1064 -17.39 -13.18 29.39
CA VAL A 1064 -17.14 -13.51 30.81
C VAL A 1064 -15.89 -14.40 30.95
N VAL A 1065 -15.69 -15.35 30.03
CA VAL A 1065 -14.46 -16.15 29.95
C VAL A 1065 -13.24 -15.26 29.67
N SER A 1066 -13.37 -14.29 28.75
CA SER A 1066 -12.28 -13.32 28.48
C SER A 1066 -11.91 -12.53 29.73
N TYR A 1067 -12.90 -12.08 30.50
CA TYR A 1067 -12.67 -11.45 31.81
C TYR A 1067 -12.02 -12.40 32.82
N GLY A 1068 -12.45 -13.67 32.87
CA GLY A 1068 -11.84 -14.68 33.74
C GLY A 1068 -10.36 -14.93 33.44
N LEU A 1069 -9.98 -14.91 32.16
CA LEU A 1069 -8.60 -15.11 31.72
C LEU A 1069 -7.75 -13.84 31.88
N TYR A 1070 -8.32 -12.68 31.53
CA TYR A 1070 -7.65 -11.40 31.37
C TYR A 1070 -8.48 -10.22 31.90
N PRO A 1071 -8.73 -10.14 33.21
CA PRO A 1071 -9.68 -9.16 33.76
C PRO A 1071 -9.26 -7.73 33.46
N LYS A 1072 -7.98 -7.38 33.66
CA LYS A 1072 -7.48 -6.02 33.44
C LYS A 1072 -7.52 -5.61 31.96
N GLN A 1073 -7.05 -6.48 31.07
CA GLN A 1073 -6.97 -6.22 29.64
C GLN A 1073 -8.38 -6.14 29.03
N PHE A 1074 -9.29 -7.03 29.45
CA PHE A 1074 -10.66 -7.03 28.97
C PHE A 1074 -11.42 -5.78 29.40
N GLU A 1075 -11.28 -5.35 30.66
CA GLU A 1075 -11.87 -4.09 31.12
C GLU A 1075 -11.28 -2.87 30.42
N ALA A 1076 -9.96 -2.81 30.21
CA ALA A 1076 -9.33 -1.73 29.45
C ALA A 1076 -9.85 -1.68 28.01
N TYR A 1077 -10.06 -2.84 27.36
CA TYR A 1077 -10.72 -2.94 26.07
C TYR A 1077 -12.15 -2.38 26.11
N LEU A 1078 -12.95 -2.71 27.12
CA LEU A 1078 -14.32 -2.19 27.24
C LEU A 1078 -14.36 -0.66 27.42
N GLU A 1079 -13.45 -0.11 28.22
CA GLU A 1079 -13.33 1.35 28.39
C GLU A 1079 -12.90 2.03 27.09
N PHE A 1080 -11.94 1.44 26.37
CA PHE A 1080 -11.52 1.92 25.06
C PHE A 1080 -12.68 1.86 24.03
N TYR A 1081 -13.39 0.74 23.99
CA TYR A 1081 -14.54 0.52 23.13
C TYR A 1081 -15.65 1.54 23.38
N LYS A 1082 -15.95 1.80 24.66
CA LYS A 1082 -16.92 2.83 25.09
C LYS A 1082 -16.49 4.24 24.68
N LYS A 1083 -15.20 4.54 24.76
CA LYS A 1083 -14.64 5.86 24.41
C LYS A 1083 -14.70 6.15 22.90
N TYR A 1084 -14.40 5.15 22.06
CA TYR A 1084 -14.18 5.36 20.62
C TYR A 1084 -15.19 4.67 19.69
N GLY A 1085 -16.20 3.94 20.20
CA GLY A 1085 -17.27 3.36 19.38
C GLY A 1085 -16.79 2.19 18.51
N GLY A 1086 -16.25 1.15 19.16
CA GLY A 1086 -15.34 0.16 18.58
C GLY A 1086 -15.80 -0.69 17.39
N ASP A 1087 -17.08 -0.69 17.01
CA ASP A 1087 -17.56 -1.48 15.87
C ASP A 1087 -16.89 -1.10 14.55
N TYR A 1088 -16.64 0.20 14.30
CA TYR A 1088 -15.93 0.66 13.11
C TYR A 1088 -14.41 0.48 13.18
N LEU A 1089 -13.85 0.32 14.39
CA LEU A 1089 -12.41 0.17 14.56
C LEU A 1089 -11.91 -1.19 14.06
N LEU A 1090 -12.78 -2.20 14.01
CA LEU A 1090 -12.42 -3.52 13.49
C LEU A 1090 -12.14 -3.49 11.97
N THR A 1091 -12.81 -2.61 11.23
CA THR A 1091 -12.73 -2.49 9.77
C THR A 1091 -12.01 -1.23 9.29
N LEU A 1092 -11.61 -0.34 10.21
CA LEU A 1092 -10.77 0.82 9.88
C LEU A 1092 -9.50 0.35 9.16
N PRO A 1093 -9.11 0.94 8.02
CA PRO A 1093 -7.87 0.57 7.33
C PRO A 1093 -6.65 0.65 8.24
N THR A 1094 -5.79 -0.38 8.21
CA THR A 1094 -4.63 -0.49 9.12
C THR A 1094 -3.67 0.68 9.02
N LEU A 1095 -3.43 1.21 7.82
CA LEU A 1095 -2.62 2.41 7.64
C LEU A 1095 -3.15 3.59 8.47
N VAL A 1096 -4.47 3.77 8.54
CA VAL A 1096 -5.09 4.85 9.32
C VAL A 1096 -5.11 4.52 10.81
N PHE A 1097 -5.39 3.27 11.15
CA PHE A 1097 -5.38 2.81 12.54
C PHE A 1097 -4.02 3.04 13.20
N LEU A 1098 -2.92 2.76 12.49
CA LEU A 1098 -1.56 2.89 13.02
C LEU A 1098 -1.01 4.33 12.91
N TYR A 1099 -1.34 5.05 11.83
CA TYR A 1099 -0.60 6.26 11.46
C TYR A 1099 -1.47 7.51 11.21
N GLY A 1100 -2.79 7.43 11.44
CA GLY A 1100 -3.71 8.55 11.32
C GLY A 1100 -4.04 8.91 9.88
N MET A 1101 -4.38 10.17 9.60
CA MET A 1101 -4.75 10.65 8.26
C MET A 1101 -3.92 11.84 7.78
N ASN A 1102 -3.73 11.93 6.47
CA ASN A 1102 -3.26 13.14 5.80
C ASN A 1102 -4.38 14.16 5.59
N ILE A 1103 -4.03 15.44 5.58
CA ILE A 1103 -4.97 16.50 5.21
C ILE A 1103 -5.48 16.23 3.78
N ASN A 1104 -6.78 16.37 3.59
CA ASN A 1104 -7.54 16.06 2.37
C ASN A 1104 -7.64 14.58 2.00
N GLN A 1105 -7.10 13.66 2.80
CA GLN A 1105 -7.32 12.22 2.61
C GLN A 1105 -8.78 11.87 2.90
N THR A 1106 -9.38 11.07 2.04
CA THR A 1106 -10.70 10.44 2.24
C THR A 1106 -10.52 8.95 2.42
N ILE A 1107 -11.24 8.36 3.36
CA ILE A 1107 -11.30 6.93 3.61
C ILE A 1107 -12.74 6.46 3.73
N ASN A 1108 -12.95 5.17 3.42
CA ASN A 1108 -14.21 4.48 3.64
C ASN A 1108 -14.00 3.43 4.73
N VAL A 1109 -14.90 3.41 5.71
CA VAL A 1109 -14.94 2.42 6.78
C VAL A 1109 -16.25 1.66 6.65
N TYR A 1110 -16.14 0.36 6.36
CA TYR A 1110 -17.29 -0.49 6.10
C TYR A 1110 -17.85 -1.09 7.39
N SER A 1111 -19.16 -1.20 7.48
CA SER A 1111 -19.81 -1.84 8.60
C SER A 1111 -19.54 -3.36 8.65
N ILE A 1112 -19.32 -3.89 9.86
CA ILE A 1112 -19.25 -5.34 10.12
C ILE A 1112 -20.64 -5.98 10.22
N ASP A 1113 -21.66 -5.17 10.49
CA ASP A 1113 -23.06 -5.54 10.64
C ASP A 1113 -23.91 -4.54 9.83
N PRO A 1114 -23.99 -4.72 8.50
CA PRO A 1114 -24.66 -3.77 7.61
C PRO A 1114 -26.16 -3.63 7.88
N ASP A 1115 -26.77 -4.55 8.64
CA ASP A 1115 -28.17 -4.48 9.04
C ASP A 1115 -28.40 -3.48 10.19
N ASN A 1116 -27.35 -3.16 10.97
CA ASN A 1116 -27.44 -2.29 12.16
C ASN A 1116 -26.54 -1.05 12.09
N LEU A 1117 -25.55 -1.02 11.19
CA LEU A 1117 -24.57 0.06 11.07
C LEU A 1117 -24.34 0.39 9.59
N GLU A 1118 -24.33 1.69 9.27
CA GLU A 1118 -24.09 2.21 7.91
C GLU A 1118 -22.59 2.37 7.63
N ASP A 1119 -22.20 2.31 6.36
CA ASP A 1119 -20.83 2.64 5.95
C ASP A 1119 -20.51 4.12 6.19
N VAL A 1120 -19.27 4.41 6.59
CA VAL A 1120 -18.82 5.78 6.91
C VAL A 1120 -17.69 6.20 6.00
N THR A 1121 -17.89 7.29 5.25
CA THR A 1121 -16.86 8.00 4.49
C THR A 1121 -16.34 9.17 5.30
N ILE A 1122 -15.05 9.16 5.65
CA ILE A 1122 -14.39 10.21 6.46
C ILE A 1122 -13.34 10.92 5.63
N LYS A 1123 -13.37 12.25 5.66
CA LYS A 1123 -12.33 13.11 5.09
C LYS A 1123 -11.75 14.04 6.15
N LEU A 1124 -10.43 14.04 6.31
CA LEU A 1124 -9.73 15.02 7.16
C LEU A 1124 -9.57 16.33 6.35
N ILE A 1125 -10.16 17.42 6.82
CA ILE A 1125 -10.12 18.73 6.14
C ILE A 1125 -8.96 19.59 6.64
N ARG A 1126 -8.71 19.59 7.95
CA ARG A 1126 -7.73 20.50 8.57
C ARG A 1126 -7.19 19.93 9.87
N VAL A 1127 -5.92 20.21 10.14
CA VAL A 1127 -5.29 20.12 11.46
C VAL A 1127 -4.84 21.52 11.87
N GLY A 1128 -5.32 22.01 13.01
CA GLY A 1128 -5.02 23.34 13.54
C GLY A 1128 -3.65 23.45 14.23
N PRO A 1129 -3.18 24.68 14.51
CA PRO A 1129 -1.96 24.90 15.28
C PRO A 1129 -2.11 24.38 16.72
N LEU A 1130 -0.98 24.15 17.39
CA LEU A 1130 -0.94 23.82 18.81
C LEU A 1130 -1.31 25.09 19.61
N THR A 1131 -2.26 24.97 20.52
CA THR A 1131 -2.67 26.05 21.42
C THR A 1131 -1.77 26.12 22.65
N LEU A 1132 -1.92 27.18 23.45
CA LEU A 1132 -1.25 27.32 24.74
C LEU A 1132 -1.71 26.29 25.79
N GLU A 1133 -2.80 25.58 25.55
CA GLU A 1133 -3.31 24.49 26.39
C GLU A 1133 -2.82 23.12 25.90
N ASP A 1134 -1.78 23.09 25.05
CA ASP A 1134 -1.24 21.89 24.42
C ASP A 1134 -2.31 21.09 23.65
N THR A 1135 -3.27 21.78 23.03
CA THR A 1135 -4.34 21.16 22.21
C THR A 1135 -4.25 21.55 20.74
N ARG A 1136 -4.73 20.68 19.85
CA ARG A 1136 -4.99 20.96 18.42
C ARG A 1136 -6.45 20.76 18.09
N SER A 1137 -6.98 21.62 17.22
CA SER A 1137 -8.33 21.46 16.65
C SER A 1137 -8.26 20.84 15.26
N LEU A 1138 -8.90 19.69 15.05
CA LEU A 1138 -9.00 19.00 13.76
C LEU A 1138 -10.42 19.12 13.22
N ALA A 1139 -10.56 19.25 11.90
CA ALA A 1139 -11.86 19.30 11.23
C ALA A 1139 -11.99 18.13 10.25
N PHE A 1140 -13.05 17.36 10.38
CA PHE A 1140 -13.41 16.23 9.53
C PHE A 1140 -14.75 16.47 8.84
N VAL A 1141 -14.97 15.78 7.73
CA VAL A 1141 -16.29 15.59 7.12
C VAL A 1141 -16.56 14.09 7.10
N ALA A 1142 -17.62 13.65 7.77
CA ALA A 1142 -18.06 12.25 7.80
C ALA A 1142 -19.47 12.15 7.23
N ASN A 1143 -19.68 11.36 6.17
CA ASN A 1143 -20.96 11.22 5.46
C ASN A 1143 -21.63 12.57 5.11
N GLY A 1144 -20.82 13.57 4.72
CA GLY A 1144 -21.30 14.92 4.39
C GLY A 1144 -21.47 15.87 5.59
N CYS A 1145 -21.40 15.37 6.83
CA CYS A 1145 -21.51 16.16 8.05
C CYS A 1145 -20.13 16.61 8.56
N ARG A 1146 -20.01 17.88 8.97
CA ARG A 1146 -18.76 18.41 9.54
C ARG A 1146 -18.63 18.07 11.03
N HIS A 1147 -17.44 17.62 11.42
CA HIS A 1147 -17.06 17.35 12.81
C HIS A 1147 -15.77 18.09 13.16
N ASP A 1148 -15.78 18.90 14.21
CA ASP A 1148 -14.58 19.55 14.75
C ASP A 1148 -14.21 18.88 16.09
N VAL A 1149 -12.96 18.41 16.21
CA VAL A 1149 -12.44 17.65 17.37
C VAL A 1149 -11.23 18.36 17.95
N LYS A 1150 -11.14 18.44 19.29
CA LYS A 1150 -9.95 18.93 20.00
C LYS A 1150 -9.17 17.74 20.58
N VAL A 1151 -7.86 17.72 20.36
CA VAL A 1151 -6.94 16.66 20.81
C VAL A 1151 -5.79 17.28 21.58
N ASN A 1152 -5.46 16.74 22.76
CA ASN A 1152 -4.25 17.12 23.50
C ASN A 1152 -3.02 16.50 22.81
N GLU A 1153 -1.99 17.29 22.49
CA GLU A 1153 -0.75 16.80 21.88
C GLU A 1153 0.25 16.40 22.97
N THR A 1154 0.48 15.10 23.14
CA THR A 1154 1.31 14.55 24.24
C THR A 1154 2.78 14.41 23.89
N GLN A 1155 3.11 14.44 22.59
CA GLN A 1155 4.46 14.20 22.05
C GLN A 1155 5.06 15.37 21.29
N GLY A 1156 4.38 16.52 21.27
CA GLY A 1156 4.92 17.72 20.64
C GLY A 1156 6.29 18.04 21.25
N GLN A 1157 7.28 18.35 20.42
CA GLN A 1157 8.37 19.21 20.85
C GLN A 1157 7.72 20.37 21.59
N ARG A 1158 7.91 20.44 22.92
CA ARG A 1158 7.43 21.57 23.73
C ARG A 1158 7.78 22.81 22.95
N CYS A 1159 6.72 23.59 22.65
CA CYS A 1159 6.70 24.67 21.67
C CYS A 1159 8.04 25.35 21.48
N THR A 1160 8.35 25.77 20.24
CA THR A 1160 9.13 26.99 20.01
C THR A 1160 8.59 28.03 20.99
N LEU A 1161 9.32 28.26 22.08
CA LEU A 1161 8.81 29.04 23.20
C LEU A 1161 8.50 30.44 22.66
N GLN A 1162 7.26 30.88 22.85
CA GLN A 1162 6.81 32.14 22.28
C GLN A 1162 7.58 33.30 22.93
N PRO A 1163 7.87 34.39 22.20
CA PRO A 1163 8.41 35.59 22.82
C PRO A 1163 7.40 36.18 23.82
N ALA A 1164 7.89 36.69 24.94
CA ALA A 1164 7.11 37.45 25.89
C ALA A 1164 6.58 38.74 25.23
N ASP A 1165 5.29 39.06 25.44
CA ASP A 1165 4.74 40.34 25.05
C ASP A 1165 5.32 41.44 25.93
N LYS A 1166 6.14 42.33 25.34
CA LYS A 1166 6.81 43.44 26.04
C LYS A 1166 5.84 44.44 26.67
N LYS A 1167 4.57 44.46 26.26
CA LYS A 1167 3.54 45.33 26.83
C LYS A 1167 2.80 44.67 27.99
N ASN A 1168 2.92 43.36 28.18
CA ASN A 1168 2.22 42.64 29.23
C ASN A 1168 3.14 42.44 30.45
N ILE A 1169 2.89 43.19 31.52
CA ILE A 1169 3.69 43.12 32.75
C ILE A 1169 3.66 41.73 33.39
N THR A 1170 2.62 40.92 33.13
CA THR A 1170 2.50 39.57 33.70
C THR A 1170 3.47 38.56 33.08
N HIS A 1171 4.13 38.90 31.97
CA HIS A 1171 5.04 38.01 31.26
C HIS A 1171 6.48 38.16 31.77
N LEU A 1172 7.01 37.09 32.35
CA LEU A 1172 8.43 37.00 32.71
C LEU A 1172 9.23 36.50 31.52
N ALA A 1173 10.14 37.32 30.99
CA ALA A 1173 10.92 37.02 29.79
C ALA A 1173 12.35 36.55 30.11
N SER A 1174 12.95 35.78 29.20
CA SER A 1174 14.35 35.36 29.29
C SER A 1174 15.29 36.53 29.01
N PRO A 1175 16.28 36.83 29.88
CA PRO A 1175 17.19 37.94 29.66
C PRO A 1175 18.23 37.66 28.55
N LEU A 1176 18.45 36.39 28.20
CA LEU A 1176 19.51 35.95 27.30
C LEU A 1176 19.17 34.64 26.56
N LEU A 1177 19.97 34.35 25.53
CA LEU A 1177 19.99 33.06 24.85
C LEU A 1177 20.71 32.03 25.73
N GLY A 1178 20.08 30.89 26.01
CA GLY A 1178 20.64 29.84 26.87
C GLY A 1178 19.72 28.62 27.02
N ASN A 1179 20.01 27.77 27.99
CA ASN A 1179 19.15 26.67 28.42
C ASN A 1179 18.58 26.98 29.80
N VAL A 1180 17.31 26.69 30.05
CA VAL A 1180 16.74 26.76 31.41
C VAL A 1180 17.42 25.70 32.29
N GLY A 1181 17.94 26.11 33.44
CA GLY A 1181 18.49 25.22 34.46
C GLY A 1181 17.40 24.79 35.43
N THR A 1182 17.56 25.11 36.71
CA THR A 1182 16.64 24.72 37.79
C THR A 1182 15.42 25.65 37.85
N VAL A 1183 14.22 25.10 38.00
CA VAL A 1183 12.99 25.86 38.28
C VAL A 1183 12.66 25.77 39.78
N PHE A 1184 12.50 26.92 40.45
CA PHE A 1184 12.38 27.01 41.92
C PHE A 1184 10.95 27.10 42.44
N VAL A 1185 9.96 27.33 41.58
CA VAL A 1185 8.55 27.56 41.94
C VAL A 1185 7.62 26.66 41.13
N LYS A 1186 6.36 26.55 41.55
CA LYS A 1186 5.29 25.82 40.87
C LYS A 1186 4.11 26.76 40.55
N GLU A 1187 3.25 26.34 39.64
CA GLU A 1187 2.01 27.05 39.35
C GLU A 1187 1.12 27.09 40.60
N GLY A 1188 0.64 28.27 40.95
CA GLY A 1188 -0.11 28.55 42.18
C GLY A 1188 0.71 29.11 43.33
N ASP A 1189 2.05 29.11 43.25
CA ASP A 1189 2.89 29.64 44.32
C ASP A 1189 2.81 31.18 44.41
N GLU A 1190 2.73 31.70 45.64
CA GLU A 1190 2.89 33.13 45.94
C GLU A 1190 4.39 33.50 45.96
N VAL A 1191 4.76 34.54 45.22
CA VAL A 1191 6.13 35.01 45.08
C VAL A 1191 6.22 36.51 45.38
N VAL A 1192 7.26 36.92 46.10
CA VAL A 1192 7.58 38.33 46.33
C VAL A 1192 8.57 38.83 45.27
N LYS A 1193 8.60 40.14 45.01
CA LYS A 1193 9.50 40.78 44.05
C LYS A 1193 10.95 40.38 44.34
N GLY A 1194 11.62 39.87 43.31
CA GLY A 1194 13.00 39.40 43.37
C GLY A 1194 13.15 37.93 43.79
N ALA A 1195 12.07 37.23 44.18
CA ALA A 1195 12.12 35.80 44.49
C ALA A 1195 12.57 35.00 43.25
N PRO A 1196 13.48 34.01 43.41
CA PRO A 1196 14.00 33.25 42.28
C PRO A 1196 12.91 32.37 41.67
N ILE A 1197 12.74 32.44 40.35
CA ILE A 1197 11.75 31.65 39.60
C ILE A 1197 12.42 30.48 38.90
N MET A 1198 13.51 30.74 38.16
CA MET A 1198 14.32 29.71 37.51
C MET A 1198 15.73 30.22 37.17
N THR A 1199 16.67 29.33 36.82
CA THR A 1199 17.95 29.73 36.22
C THR A 1199 17.94 29.59 34.69
N VAL A 1200 18.72 30.42 34.01
CA VAL A 1200 19.07 30.29 32.59
C VAL A 1200 20.59 30.22 32.47
N GLU A 1201 21.09 29.18 31.81
CA GLU A 1201 22.50 28.89 31.62
C GLU A 1201 22.94 29.18 30.18
N ALA A 1202 23.99 29.97 30.03
CA ALA A 1202 24.59 30.26 28.73
C ALA A 1202 26.11 30.36 28.88
N MET A 1203 26.87 29.73 27.98
CA MET A 1203 28.34 29.81 27.97
C MET A 1203 29.00 29.53 29.35
N LYS A 1204 28.50 28.51 30.07
CA LYS A 1204 28.94 28.12 31.43
C LYS A 1204 28.63 29.14 32.55
N MET A 1205 27.90 30.21 32.26
CA MET A 1205 27.37 31.14 33.26
C MET A 1205 25.91 30.79 33.56
N LYS A 1206 25.53 30.76 34.85
CA LYS A 1206 24.15 30.58 35.31
C LYS A 1206 23.60 31.92 35.82
N ILE A 1207 22.44 32.34 35.31
CA ILE A 1207 21.75 33.56 35.74
C ILE A 1207 20.39 33.17 36.33
N THR A 1208 20.11 33.59 37.55
CA THR A 1208 18.80 33.40 38.18
C THR A 1208 17.83 34.50 37.74
N VAL A 1209 16.70 34.12 37.16
CA VAL A 1209 15.61 35.02 36.78
C VAL A 1209 14.59 35.04 37.92
N GLY A 1210 14.31 36.23 38.47
CA GLY A 1210 13.40 36.41 39.61
C GLY A 1210 12.09 37.13 39.24
N ALA A 1211 11.11 37.09 40.15
CA ALA A 1211 9.82 37.76 40.01
C ALA A 1211 9.96 39.29 39.90
N GLN A 1212 9.21 39.94 39.00
CA GLN A 1212 9.29 41.39 38.79
C GLN A 1212 8.46 42.23 39.79
N PHE A 1213 7.49 41.59 40.44
CA PHE A 1213 6.58 42.17 41.45
C PHE A 1213 6.01 41.03 42.32
N ASP A 1214 5.34 41.40 43.41
CA ASP A 1214 4.63 40.46 44.29
C ASP A 1214 3.41 39.89 43.54
N GLY A 1215 3.28 38.57 43.47
CA GLY A 1215 2.28 37.94 42.63
C GLY A 1215 2.10 36.44 42.86
N ILE A 1216 1.14 35.86 42.14
CA ILE A 1216 0.91 34.42 42.06
C ILE A 1216 1.42 33.92 40.71
N VAL A 1217 2.22 32.86 40.72
CA VAL A 1217 2.68 32.18 39.51
C VAL A 1217 1.48 31.51 38.84
N LYS A 1218 0.96 32.10 37.77
CA LYS A 1218 -0.18 31.55 37.02
C LYS A 1218 0.22 30.35 36.17
N LYS A 1219 1.37 30.46 35.51
CA LYS A 1219 1.85 29.45 34.56
C LYS A 1219 3.37 29.45 34.44
N ILE A 1220 3.98 28.28 34.40
CA ILE A 1220 5.39 28.13 34.04
C ILE A 1220 5.45 27.67 32.58
N VAL A 1221 6.08 28.47 31.73
CA VAL A 1221 6.06 28.29 30.26
C VAL A 1221 7.30 27.57 29.78
N ALA A 1222 8.47 27.84 30.38
CA ALA A 1222 9.72 27.18 30.07
C ALA A 1222 10.11 26.17 31.18
N CYS A 1223 10.43 24.93 30.79
CA CYS A 1223 10.82 23.86 31.71
C CYS A 1223 12.35 23.70 31.75
N GLU A 1224 12.88 22.97 32.74
CA GLU A 1224 14.30 22.59 32.79
C GLU A 1224 14.78 21.99 31.44
N ASP A 1225 16.00 22.32 31.04
CA ASP A 1225 16.65 21.99 29.76
C ASP A 1225 16.05 22.64 28.49
N SER A 1226 15.04 23.49 28.62
CA SER A 1226 14.46 24.20 27.46
C SER A 1226 15.47 25.20 26.88
N LYS A 1227 15.68 25.17 25.56
CA LYS A 1227 16.42 26.21 24.83
C LYS A 1227 15.57 27.48 24.74
N VAL A 1228 16.10 28.59 25.22
CA VAL A 1228 15.43 29.89 25.24
C VAL A 1228 16.30 30.93 24.53
N GLU A 1229 15.72 31.77 23.68
CA GLU A 1229 16.37 32.98 23.18
C GLU A 1229 16.10 34.16 24.12
N LYS A 1230 16.78 35.29 23.91
CA LYS A 1230 16.43 36.54 24.59
C LYS A 1230 14.97 36.92 24.29
N ASP A 1231 14.27 37.41 25.30
CA ASP A 1231 12.85 37.78 25.27
C ASP A 1231 11.86 36.61 25.18
N THR A 1232 12.32 35.36 25.26
CA THR A 1232 11.44 34.17 25.32
C THR A 1232 10.59 34.17 26.59
N LEU A 1233 9.29 33.83 26.51
CA LEU A 1233 8.42 33.76 27.68
C LEU A 1233 8.79 32.57 28.59
N LEU A 1234 9.15 32.87 29.84
CA LEU A 1234 9.55 31.90 30.85
C LEU A 1234 8.42 31.51 31.80
N ALA A 1235 7.66 32.49 32.29
CA ALA A 1235 6.55 32.29 33.22
C ALA A 1235 5.54 33.44 33.14
N ILE A 1236 4.32 33.22 33.65
CA ILE A 1236 3.27 34.24 33.80
C ILE A 1236 3.00 34.44 35.30
N ILE A 1237 3.17 35.67 35.79
CA ILE A 1237 2.96 36.04 37.20
C ILE A 1237 1.87 37.12 37.26
N ILE A 1238 0.81 36.88 38.04
CA ILE A 1238 -0.29 37.85 38.24
C ILE A 1238 -0.03 38.62 39.54
N PRO A 1239 -0.12 39.97 39.57
CA PRO A 1239 0.06 40.76 40.79
C PRO A 1239 -0.93 40.38 41.91
N SER A 1240 -0.45 40.34 43.16
CA SER A 1240 -1.27 39.97 44.33
C SER A 1240 -2.19 41.10 44.84
N THR A 1241 -2.09 42.32 44.29
CA THR A 1241 -2.89 43.48 44.70
C THR A 1241 -3.81 43.97 43.59
N THR A 1242 -5.11 43.75 43.78
CA THR A 1242 -6.16 44.63 43.27
C THR A 1242 -6.10 45.96 44.01
N GLU A 1243 -5.43 46.95 43.45
CA GLU A 1243 -5.83 48.36 43.59
C GLU A 1243 -6.05 48.94 42.19
N LYS A 1244 -7.27 49.46 42.01
CA LYS A 1244 -7.95 50.01 40.83
C LYS A 1244 -7.13 50.38 39.59
#